data_AF-A0A550C788-F1
#
_entry.id   AF-A0A550C788-F1
#
_cell.length_a   1.000
_cell.length_b   1.000
_cell.length_c   1.000
_cell.angle_alpha   90.00
_cell.angle_beta   90.00
_cell.angle_gamma   90.00
#
_symmetry.space_group_name_H-M   'P 1'
#
loop_
_entity.id
_entity.type
_entity.pdbx_description
1 polymer ?
#
loop_
_entity_poly.entity_id
_entity_poly.type
_entity_poly.pdbx_seq_one_letter_code
_entity_poly.pdbx_strand_id
1 'polypeptide(L)'
;MDSLSDEVVQLIFYGLEEPAGFSVTSRRYHALSTDPYVRANYFIARHGSQEALFHALGRGRLLTERVLDVLFGLAHVSRYIVQVAIHHYFYTQTHFVKTEWVRGLQLPVFVHFMKLATDKYGDIPRGKGEDDGSLFSSFIFDSKLPSAARHVSWETIREIVEIYNFIPFCSKDPLMANFPLALSIEPRLLPYAEANGFRMNPKYRDFVFRRMFEKHGDPGFEVVERICSNVQELCRLDDRMFLSRTVAAEVCMECQTNDNAYQALRRLGKLGHLRFELSTLVADLITSFSRTRSVTYATTLAVIKRLFVDFPSEDRKVLHVMHLASFLQLEADTSEHDGIAERLRELGLQALTTIDLLRVMVNPFMDKFRCAVSYAEKEVIMDNGKKGMNASELEEFLNDVARNCVLMGCNGALLRKLSEVYEHVGKTVVLTTHSLKITLDDLPAADDEEGRRKYRARLCPDLWTERPPLVRGKDMQIVEVEETNAMGVDESRDAATLGRITQSNLTSAIRCDELSPANRSRRRSLLTYGDDMGSMLSYGRQSVPEWVKTTFGYRSGAAAICLTHAILNGHSHAISAMLPGMDMLTAPAKRVLPDRVPITFEHFQMLARLGRAPHCYMFNEIEKGAEFYHSANDYLATDSKSTAKSSSSSRTSSRRQSAPVPRQKPTLKRPRRSAAKAVVSYAVPDSDEDDKMEGNDDKPVKAEAVKGPEESYLEKWVKNLSDLLRAEERNHKALKRAWDAGHDPGIPAPMKNAFHKALITHMRVLRKQVREQSAPASGETENVDTDLDDDDEEYQYRPATRSKRRKTMNSAS
;
A
#
# COMPACT_ATOMS: atom_id res chain seq x y z
N MET A 1 46.02 10.41 0.30
CA MET A 1 46.13 9.03 -0.18
C MET A 1 47.50 8.48 0.14
N ASP A 2 48.59 8.97 -0.46
CA ASP A 2 49.94 8.43 -0.15
C ASP A 2 50.43 8.73 1.28
N SER A 3 49.81 9.70 1.96
CA SER A 3 49.96 9.99 3.40
C SER A 3 49.23 9.04 4.35
N LEU A 4 48.45 8.08 3.84
CA LEU A 4 47.76 7.06 4.65
C LEU A 4 48.71 5.89 4.96
N SER A 5 48.46 5.18 6.06
CA SER A 5 49.14 3.92 6.36
C SER A 5 48.56 2.77 5.52
N ASP A 6 49.30 1.67 5.37
CA ASP A 6 48.89 0.57 4.48
C ASP A 6 47.62 -0.15 4.99
N GLU A 7 47.36 -0.16 6.30
CA GLU A 7 46.13 -0.71 6.87
C GLU A 7 44.89 0.09 6.44
N VAL A 8 45.01 1.42 6.35
CA VAL A 8 43.92 2.29 5.87
C VAL A 8 43.73 2.12 4.36
N VAL A 9 44.82 1.99 3.60
CA VAL A 9 44.75 1.69 2.15
C VAL A 9 44.14 0.30 1.91
N GLN A 10 44.43 -0.68 2.77
CA GLN A 10 43.86 -2.02 2.76
C GLN A 10 42.36 -2.04 3.10
N LEU A 11 41.92 -1.26 4.09
CA LEU A 11 40.48 -1.09 4.38
C LEU A 11 39.74 -0.43 3.21
N ILE A 12 40.34 0.57 2.57
CA ILE A 12 39.80 1.17 1.34
C ILE A 12 39.72 0.11 0.22
N PHE A 13 40.76 -0.71 0.03
CA PHE A 13 40.81 -1.78 -0.96
C PHE A 13 39.68 -2.82 -0.76
N TYR A 14 39.37 -3.20 0.48
CA TYR A 14 38.27 -4.12 0.79
C TYR A 14 36.87 -3.51 0.60
N GLY A 15 36.75 -2.18 0.63
CA GLY A 15 35.49 -1.48 0.34
C GLY A 15 35.16 -1.36 -1.16
N LEU A 16 36.08 -1.70 -2.07
CA LEU A 16 35.89 -1.56 -3.51
C LEU A 16 35.26 -2.82 -4.13
N GLU A 17 34.27 -2.63 -5.01
CA GLU A 17 33.66 -3.72 -5.78
C GLU A 17 34.56 -4.24 -6.92
N GLU A 18 35.37 -3.37 -7.51
CA GLU A 18 36.42 -3.74 -8.46
C GLU A 18 37.73 -2.98 -8.17
N PRO A 19 38.59 -3.51 -7.28
CA PRO A 19 39.82 -2.81 -6.86
C PRO A 19 40.90 -2.74 -7.96
N ALA A 20 40.73 -3.42 -9.09
CA ALA A 20 41.72 -3.46 -10.17
C ALA A 20 42.11 -2.07 -10.70
N GLY A 21 41.13 -1.17 -10.87
CA GLY A 21 41.41 0.22 -11.27
C GLY A 21 42.20 0.98 -10.22
N PHE A 22 41.91 0.78 -8.94
CA PHE A 22 42.62 1.41 -7.82
C PHE A 22 44.06 0.92 -7.70
N SER A 23 44.30 -0.39 -7.83
CA SER A 23 45.64 -1.00 -7.84
C SER A 23 46.61 -0.34 -8.82
N VAL A 24 46.12 0.03 -10.01
CA VAL A 24 46.95 0.59 -11.09
C VAL A 24 47.31 2.06 -10.85
N THR A 25 46.62 2.78 -9.94
CA THR A 25 46.86 4.22 -9.71
C THR A 25 48.19 4.53 -9.01
N SER A 26 48.78 3.59 -8.27
CA SER A 26 50.04 3.78 -7.55
C SER A 26 50.81 2.48 -7.41
N ARG A 27 52.14 2.53 -7.54
CA ARG A 27 53.03 1.36 -7.34
C ARG A 27 52.88 0.75 -5.94
N ARG A 28 52.58 1.56 -4.92
CA ARG A 28 52.32 1.12 -3.55
C ARG A 28 51.04 0.28 -3.48
N TYR A 29 49.96 0.75 -4.10
CA TYR A 29 48.67 0.05 -4.07
C TYR A 29 48.71 -1.20 -4.96
N HIS A 30 49.46 -1.17 -6.06
CA HIS A 30 49.77 -2.37 -6.84
C HIS A 30 50.47 -3.44 -5.99
N ALA A 31 51.56 -3.07 -5.29
CA ALA A 31 52.31 -3.97 -4.42
C ALA A 31 51.42 -4.58 -3.32
N LEU A 32 50.63 -3.75 -2.63
CA LEU A 32 49.66 -4.19 -1.63
C LEU A 32 48.62 -5.16 -2.24
N SER A 33 48.14 -4.89 -3.46
CA SER A 33 47.19 -5.76 -4.17
C SER A 33 47.81 -7.04 -4.76
N THR A 34 49.14 -7.16 -4.76
CA THR A 34 49.84 -8.41 -5.12
C THR A 34 50.12 -9.32 -3.92
N ASP A 35 49.97 -8.81 -2.70
CA ASP A 35 50.19 -9.60 -1.48
C ASP A 35 49.15 -10.74 -1.33
N PRO A 36 49.56 -11.98 -1.05
CA PRO A 36 48.63 -13.11 -0.93
C PRO A 36 47.64 -13.01 0.22
N TYR A 37 48.05 -12.44 1.35
CA TYR A 37 47.21 -12.26 2.53
C TYR A 37 46.18 -11.15 2.30
N VAL A 38 46.56 -10.04 1.68
CA VAL A 38 45.62 -8.98 1.26
C VAL A 38 44.62 -9.52 0.24
N ARG A 39 45.06 -10.32 -0.74
CA ARG A 39 44.17 -10.96 -1.72
C ARG A 39 43.17 -11.91 -1.07
N ALA A 40 43.60 -12.77 -0.16
CA ALA A 40 42.72 -13.69 0.54
C ALA A 40 41.69 -12.92 1.39
N ASN A 41 42.14 -11.94 2.18
CA ASN A 41 41.27 -11.13 3.04
C ASN A 41 40.31 -10.24 2.24
N TYR A 42 40.64 -9.81 1.02
CA TYR A 42 39.68 -9.16 0.13
C TYR A 42 38.45 -10.04 -0.14
N PHE A 43 38.65 -11.33 -0.45
CA PHE A 43 37.52 -12.25 -0.66
C PHE A 43 36.74 -12.49 0.64
N ILE A 44 37.43 -12.66 1.78
CA ILE A 44 36.79 -12.81 3.10
C ILE A 44 35.94 -11.58 3.46
N ALA A 45 36.49 -10.37 3.31
CA ALA A 45 35.79 -9.13 3.66
C ALA A 45 34.63 -8.81 2.69
N ARG A 46 34.77 -9.11 1.40
CA ARG A 46 33.78 -8.79 0.36
C ARG A 46 32.62 -9.80 0.28
N HIS A 47 32.84 -11.05 0.69
CA HIS A 47 31.89 -12.17 0.52
C HIS A 47 31.58 -12.96 1.81
N GLY A 48 32.29 -12.71 2.91
CA GLY A 48 32.24 -13.54 4.12
C GLY A 48 33.00 -14.86 3.96
N SER A 49 33.34 -15.51 5.08
CA SER A 49 34.11 -16.76 5.09
C SER A 49 33.47 -17.88 4.26
N GLN A 50 32.13 -17.96 4.21
CA GLN A 50 31.37 -19.01 3.53
C GLN A 50 31.49 -18.96 1.99
N GLU A 51 31.28 -17.79 1.36
CA GLU A 51 31.33 -17.67 -0.11
C GLU A 51 32.73 -17.27 -0.64
N ALA A 52 33.67 -16.87 0.23
CA ALA A 52 34.99 -16.36 -0.18
C ALA A 52 35.78 -17.31 -1.09
N LEU A 53 35.89 -18.59 -0.75
CA LEU A 53 36.60 -19.57 -1.58
C LEU A 53 35.90 -19.74 -2.94
N PHE A 54 34.57 -19.80 -2.98
CA PHE A 54 33.80 -19.88 -4.22
C PHE A 54 34.09 -18.68 -5.14
N HIS A 55 34.11 -17.47 -4.60
CA HIS A 55 34.41 -16.25 -5.38
C HIS A 55 35.89 -16.15 -5.80
N ALA A 56 36.82 -16.61 -4.96
CA ALA A 56 38.24 -16.65 -5.28
C ALA A 56 38.53 -17.66 -6.42
N LEU A 57 37.97 -18.86 -6.35
CA LEU A 57 38.02 -19.89 -7.41
C LEU A 57 37.44 -19.36 -8.73
N GLY A 58 36.48 -18.43 -8.67
CA GLY A 58 35.94 -17.71 -9.83
C GLY A 58 36.84 -16.65 -10.47
N ARG A 59 38.02 -16.38 -9.88
CA ARG A 59 38.97 -15.36 -10.33
C ARG A 59 40.37 -15.96 -10.48
N GLY A 60 40.48 -17.09 -11.17
CA GLY A 60 41.70 -17.92 -11.25
C GLY A 60 43.02 -17.20 -11.62
N ARG A 61 43.00 -16.06 -12.30
CA ARG A 61 44.19 -15.21 -12.56
C ARG A 61 44.75 -14.50 -11.31
N LEU A 62 43.97 -14.39 -10.23
CA LEU A 62 44.36 -13.75 -8.97
C LEU A 62 44.83 -14.76 -7.92
N LEU A 63 44.42 -16.03 -8.07
CA LEU A 63 44.82 -17.12 -7.19
C LEU A 63 46.24 -17.59 -7.49
N THR A 64 46.99 -17.81 -6.42
CA THR A 64 48.28 -18.52 -6.42
C THR A 64 48.24 -19.53 -5.29
N GLU A 65 49.22 -20.44 -5.24
CA GLU A 65 49.39 -21.42 -4.16
C GLU A 65 49.33 -20.75 -2.78
N ARG A 66 50.00 -19.59 -2.62
CA ARG A 66 49.99 -18.83 -1.36
C ARG A 66 48.66 -18.14 -1.03
N VAL A 67 47.85 -17.78 -2.03
CA VAL A 67 46.48 -17.28 -1.76
C VAL A 67 45.58 -18.43 -1.32
N LEU A 68 45.78 -19.64 -1.87
CA LEU A 68 45.08 -20.84 -1.44
C LEU A 68 45.47 -21.27 -0.02
N ASP A 69 46.77 -21.24 0.33
CA ASP A 69 47.25 -21.51 1.70
C ASP A 69 46.50 -20.66 2.73
N VAL A 70 46.42 -19.34 2.48
CA VAL A 70 45.74 -18.39 3.38
C VAL A 70 44.22 -18.58 3.36
N LEU A 71 43.61 -18.84 2.20
CA LEU A 71 42.16 -19.09 2.12
C LEU A 71 41.76 -20.39 2.82
N PHE A 72 42.57 -21.45 2.80
CA PHE A 72 42.28 -22.69 3.53
C PHE A 72 42.37 -22.52 5.06
N GLY A 73 43.11 -21.51 5.54
CA GLY A 73 43.17 -21.13 6.95
C GLY A 73 42.13 -20.10 7.42
N LEU A 74 41.52 -19.32 6.51
CA LEU A 74 40.61 -18.21 6.86
C LEU A 74 39.18 -18.33 6.31
N ALA A 75 38.97 -19.05 5.20
CA ALA A 75 37.65 -19.26 4.62
C ALA A 75 36.99 -20.53 5.18
N HIS A 76 35.66 -20.61 5.07
CA HIS A 76 35.01 -21.90 5.19
C HIS A 76 35.34 -22.73 3.95
N VAL A 77 35.78 -23.96 4.18
CA VAL A 77 36.06 -24.93 3.13
C VAL A 77 35.38 -26.22 3.55
N SER A 78 34.36 -26.63 2.80
CA SER A 78 33.69 -27.93 2.95
C SER A 78 34.30 -28.95 1.98
N ARG A 79 34.13 -30.26 2.24
CA ARG A 79 34.48 -31.28 1.23
C ARG A 79 33.62 -31.13 -0.03
N TYR A 80 32.36 -30.72 0.14
CA TYR A 80 31.42 -30.46 -0.96
C TYR A 80 31.92 -29.41 -1.98
N ILE A 81 32.44 -28.24 -1.56
CA ILE A 81 32.97 -27.26 -2.53
C ILE A 81 34.18 -27.82 -3.30
N VAL A 82 34.98 -28.69 -2.67
CA VAL A 82 36.10 -29.37 -3.34
C VAL A 82 35.59 -30.39 -4.36
N GLN A 83 34.61 -31.23 -4.00
CA GLN A 83 33.99 -32.18 -4.93
C GLN A 83 33.42 -31.46 -6.16
N VAL A 84 32.65 -30.37 -5.95
CA VAL A 84 32.12 -29.56 -7.06
C VAL A 84 33.23 -28.89 -7.87
N ALA A 85 34.32 -28.42 -7.25
CA ALA A 85 35.49 -27.88 -7.96
C ALA A 85 36.17 -28.95 -8.84
N ILE A 86 36.39 -30.16 -8.33
CA ILE A 86 36.93 -31.30 -9.10
C ILE A 86 36.01 -31.65 -10.27
N HIS A 87 34.71 -31.78 -10.02
CA HIS A 87 33.74 -32.11 -11.06
C HIS A 87 33.63 -31.03 -12.15
N HIS A 88 33.82 -29.75 -11.82
CA HIS A 88 33.80 -28.63 -12.78
C HIS A 88 35.08 -28.54 -13.61
N TYR A 89 36.24 -28.72 -12.98
CA TYR A 89 37.54 -28.67 -13.66
C TYR A 89 37.66 -29.77 -14.74
N PHE A 90 37.22 -30.98 -14.41
CA PHE A 90 37.25 -32.14 -15.31
C PHE A 90 35.97 -32.33 -16.15
N TYR A 91 35.11 -31.32 -16.27
CA TYR A 91 33.92 -31.33 -17.16
C TYR A 91 32.92 -32.49 -16.92
N THR A 92 32.73 -32.93 -15.68
CA THR A 92 31.94 -34.15 -15.39
C THR A 92 30.47 -33.90 -14.99
N GLN A 93 30.18 -33.22 -13.86
CA GLN A 93 28.83 -33.27 -13.24
C GLN A 93 28.25 -31.94 -12.72
N THR A 94 28.89 -30.79 -12.95
CA THR A 94 28.50 -29.51 -12.35
C THR A 94 27.52 -28.69 -13.21
N HIS A 95 26.23 -28.97 -13.10
CA HIS A 95 25.21 -28.37 -13.98
C HIS A 95 24.83 -26.91 -13.65
N PHE A 96 25.03 -26.43 -12.41
CA PHE A 96 24.61 -25.07 -12.00
C PHE A 96 25.68 -23.97 -12.24
N VAL A 97 26.97 -24.30 -12.18
CA VAL A 97 28.07 -23.34 -12.36
C VAL A 97 28.42 -23.17 -13.84
N LYS A 98 27.60 -22.44 -14.60
CA LYS A 98 27.75 -22.27 -16.06
C LYS A 98 28.97 -21.43 -16.49
N THR A 99 29.57 -20.67 -15.58
CA THR A 99 30.77 -19.83 -15.83
C THR A 99 32.06 -20.66 -15.91
N GLU A 100 33.16 -20.04 -16.39
CA GLU A 100 34.48 -20.67 -16.43
C GLU A 100 35.00 -21.08 -15.03
N TRP A 101 34.69 -20.31 -13.97
CA TRP A 101 34.99 -20.63 -12.57
C TRP A 101 36.39 -21.27 -12.39
N VAL A 102 36.50 -22.47 -11.81
CA VAL A 102 37.79 -23.18 -11.61
C VAL A 102 38.50 -23.57 -12.89
N ARG A 103 37.82 -23.69 -14.05
CA ARG A 103 38.48 -23.97 -15.34
C ARG A 103 39.36 -22.80 -15.82
N GLY A 104 39.24 -21.62 -15.17
CA GLY A 104 40.17 -20.50 -15.31
C GLY A 104 41.45 -20.59 -14.46
N LEU A 105 41.66 -21.68 -13.72
CA LEU A 105 42.87 -21.92 -12.92
C LEU A 105 43.99 -22.60 -13.73
N GLN A 106 45.22 -22.15 -13.50
CA GLN A 106 46.40 -22.86 -13.98
C GLN A 106 46.54 -24.22 -13.27
N LEU A 107 46.95 -25.24 -14.02
CA LEU A 107 47.05 -26.62 -13.51
C LEU A 107 47.88 -26.75 -12.21
N PRO A 108 49.05 -26.10 -12.03
CA PRO A 108 49.81 -26.19 -10.77
C PRO A 108 49.00 -25.69 -9.56
N VAL A 109 48.32 -24.55 -9.70
CA VAL A 109 47.47 -23.96 -8.65
C VAL A 109 46.27 -24.87 -8.34
N PHE A 110 45.71 -25.55 -9.35
CA PHE A 110 44.64 -26.52 -9.14
C PHE A 110 45.12 -27.85 -8.51
N VAL A 111 46.32 -28.31 -8.84
CA VAL A 111 46.96 -29.47 -8.18
C VAL A 111 47.26 -29.15 -6.71
N HIS A 112 47.73 -27.94 -6.40
CA HIS A 112 47.92 -27.48 -5.02
C HIS A 112 46.59 -27.37 -4.26
N PHE A 113 45.52 -26.87 -4.90
CA PHE A 113 44.17 -26.88 -4.33
C PHE A 113 43.69 -28.30 -3.98
N MET A 114 43.86 -29.27 -4.88
CA MET A 114 43.52 -30.68 -4.59
C MET A 114 44.37 -31.23 -3.45
N LYS A 115 45.68 -30.92 -3.42
CA LYS A 115 46.57 -31.35 -2.35
C LYS A 115 46.13 -30.81 -0.99
N LEU A 116 45.88 -29.50 -0.86
CA LEU A 116 45.38 -28.88 0.38
C LEU A 116 44.06 -29.51 0.85
N ALA A 117 43.19 -29.95 -0.07
CA ALA A 117 41.96 -30.64 0.28
C ALA A 117 42.18 -32.09 0.74
N THR A 118 43.06 -32.86 0.09
CA THR A 118 43.45 -34.21 0.53
C THR A 118 44.20 -34.17 1.87
N ASP A 119 45.09 -33.19 2.06
CA ASP A 119 45.79 -32.94 3.32
C ASP A 119 44.80 -32.59 4.47
N LYS A 120 43.61 -32.05 4.15
CA LYS A 120 42.55 -31.70 5.12
C LYS A 120 41.49 -32.79 5.34
N TYR A 121 41.14 -33.57 4.32
CA TYR A 121 39.98 -34.49 4.34
C TYR A 121 40.28 -35.96 4.03
N GLY A 122 41.53 -36.31 3.70
CA GLY A 122 41.88 -37.67 3.28
C GLY A 122 41.38 -37.96 1.86
N ASP A 123 40.76 -39.12 1.65
CA ASP A 123 40.15 -39.44 0.35
C ASP A 123 38.87 -38.64 0.11
N ILE A 124 38.65 -38.27 -1.14
CA ILE A 124 37.55 -37.42 -1.57
C ILE A 124 36.72 -38.23 -2.59
N PRO A 125 35.49 -38.64 -2.22
CA PRO A 125 34.59 -39.36 -3.12
C PRO A 125 34.34 -38.57 -4.41
N ARG A 126 34.38 -39.28 -5.54
CA ARG A 126 34.32 -38.74 -6.91
C ARG A 126 33.39 -39.54 -7.83
N GLY A 127 32.74 -40.60 -7.35
CA GLY A 127 31.75 -41.33 -8.13
C GLY A 127 30.46 -40.53 -8.31
N LYS A 128 29.65 -40.96 -9.28
CA LYS A 128 28.41 -40.27 -9.63
C LYS A 128 27.35 -40.48 -8.55
N GLY A 129 27.00 -39.40 -7.84
CA GLY A 129 26.05 -39.44 -6.72
C GLY A 129 26.69 -39.78 -5.37
N GLU A 130 28.01 -39.92 -5.30
CA GLU A 130 28.79 -40.11 -4.06
C GLU A 130 29.23 -38.78 -3.43
N ASP A 131 28.93 -37.64 -4.08
CA ASP A 131 29.23 -36.32 -3.52
C ASP A 131 28.31 -35.97 -2.35
N ASP A 132 28.82 -35.15 -1.43
CA ASP A 132 28.10 -34.81 -0.19
C ASP A 132 26.78 -34.09 -0.47
N GLY A 133 26.67 -33.38 -1.59
CA GLY A 133 25.44 -32.71 -2.03
C GLY A 133 24.39 -33.68 -2.56
N SER A 134 24.80 -34.73 -3.27
CA SER A 134 23.92 -35.84 -3.65
C SER A 134 23.45 -36.64 -2.43
N LEU A 135 24.35 -36.95 -1.47
CA LEU A 135 23.98 -37.61 -0.22
C LEU A 135 22.98 -36.77 0.60
N PHE A 136 23.23 -35.47 0.75
CA PHE A 136 22.34 -34.54 1.44
C PHE A 136 20.98 -34.39 0.73
N SER A 137 20.97 -34.38 -0.61
CA SER A 137 19.74 -34.35 -1.41
C SER A 137 18.92 -35.63 -1.23
N SER A 138 19.57 -36.80 -1.23
CA SER A 138 18.94 -38.10 -0.99
C SER A 138 18.36 -38.18 0.41
N PHE A 139 19.05 -37.72 1.45
CA PHE A 139 18.48 -37.63 2.81
C PHE A 139 17.19 -36.79 2.88
N ILE A 140 17.16 -35.62 2.22
CA ILE A 140 15.96 -34.77 2.18
C ILE A 140 14.82 -35.47 1.43
N PHE A 141 15.12 -36.24 0.37
CA PHE A 141 14.13 -37.02 -0.35
C PHE A 141 13.60 -38.21 0.48
N ASP A 142 14.52 -39.00 1.03
CA ASP A 142 14.29 -40.18 1.88
C ASP A 142 13.55 -39.85 3.19
N SER A 143 13.58 -38.60 3.64
CA SER A 143 12.78 -38.14 4.79
C SER A 143 11.27 -38.45 4.64
N LYS A 144 10.78 -38.51 3.40
CA LYS A 144 9.40 -38.85 3.04
C LYS A 144 9.11 -40.35 3.06
N LEU A 145 10.15 -41.18 3.15
CA LEU A 145 10.06 -42.63 3.26
C LEU A 145 10.06 -43.06 4.74
N PRO A 146 9.42 -44.21 5.08
CA PRO A 146 9.54 -44.83 6.40
C PRO A 146 11.01 -45.11 6.75
N SER A 147 11.38 -45.02 8.03
CA SER A 147 12.78 -45.09 8.47
C SER A 147 13.56 -46.33 8.00
N ALA A 148 12.88 -47.47 7.84
CA ALA A 148 13.47 -48.72 7.36
C ALA A 148 13.73 -48.77 5.84
N ALA A 149 13.26 -47.78 5.08
CA ALA A 149 13.40 -47.68 3.62
C ALA A 149 14.29 -46.50 3.19
N ARG A 150 15.00 -45.85 4.12
CA ARG A 150 15.92 -44.75 3.83
C ARG A 150 17.29 -45.29 3.43
N HIS A 151 17.88 -44.73 2.39
CA HIS A 151 19.20 -45.12 1.90
C HIS A 151 20.33 -44.38 2.65
N VAL A 152 20.08 -43.16 3.13
CA VAL A 152 21.05 -42.37 3.89
C VAL A 152 20.71 -42.38 5.38
N SER A 153 21.68 -42.75 6.23
CA SER A 153 21.51 -42.79 7.68
C SER A 153 21.68 -41.41 8.33
N TRP A 154 21.25 -41.29 9.59
CA TRP A 154 21.52 -40.12 10.42
C TRP A 154 23.03 -39.91 10.58
N GLU A 155 23.77 -40.98 10.82
CA GLU A 155 25.20 -40.99 11.09
C GLU A 155 26.00 -40.45 9.90
N THR A 156 25.65 -40.84 8.66
CA THR A 156 26.27 -40.31 7.43
C THR A 156 26.02 -38.81 7.25
N ILE A 157 24.81 -38.33 7.55
CA ILE A 157 24.48 -36.90 7.41
C ILE A 157 25.10 -36.06 8.52
N ARG A 158 25.16 -36.59 9.74
CA ARG A 158 25.93 -36.00 10.84
C ARG A 158 27.42 -35.89 10.44
N GLU A 159 28.01 -36.96 9.91
CA GLU A 159 29.42 -37.00 9.50
C GLU A 159 29.75 -35.93 8.44
N ILE A 160 28.94 -35.78 7.38
CA ILE A 160 29.24 -34.76 6.36
C ILE A 160 29.16 -33.33 6.91
N VAL A 161 28.23 -33.03 7.83
CA VAL A 161 28.10 -31.69 8.42
C VAL A 161 29.18 -31.45 9.48
N GLU A 162 29.39 -32.37 10.43
CA GLU A 162 30.32 -32.21 11.56
C GLU A 162 31.79 -32.37 11.16
N ILE A 163 32.14 -33.40 10.38
CA ILE A 163 33.54 -33.73 10.04
C ILE A 163 33.94 -33.10 8.70
N TYR A 164 33.11 -33.27 7.67
CA TYR A 164 33.42 -32.73 6.32
C TYR A 164 32.94 -31.29 6.09
N ASN A 165 32.50 -30.61 7.17
CA ASN A 165 32.17 -29.20 7.23
C ASN A 165 31.05 -28.80 6.22
N PHE A 166 30.11 -29.71 5.93
CA PHE A 166 29.11 -29.51 4.88
C PHE A 166 28.20 -28.31 5.15
N ILE A 167 28.21 -27.38 4.19
CA ILE A 167 27.25 -26.30 4.01
C ILE A 167 27.24 -25.94 2.51
N PRO A 168 26.08 -25.56 1.92
CA PRO A 168 26.05 -25.02 0.57
C PRO A 168 26.82 -23.69 0.51
N PHE A 169 27.58 -23.46 -0.56
CA PHE A 169 28.71 -22.52 -0.53
C PHE A 169 28.55 -21.28 -1.42
N CYS A 170 27.42 -21.13 -2.12
CA CYS A 170 27.06 -19.86 -2.75
C CYS A 170 25.55 -19.70 -2.98
N SER A 171 25.10 -18.46 -3.10
CA SER A 171 23.73 -18.04 -3.46
C SER A 171 23.15 -18.59 -4.77
N LYS A 172 23.92 -19.36 -5.56
CA LYS A 172 23.49 -20.06 -6.79
C LYS A 172 23.42 -21.59 -6.63
N ASP A 173 23.85 -22.10 -5.50
CA ASP A 173 23.84 -23.51 -5.13
C ASP A 173 22.38 -24.00 -4.98
N PRO A 174 21.95 -25.07 -5.67
CA PRO A 174 20.59 -25.58 -5.53
C PRO A 174 20.27 -26.01 -4.09
N LEU A 175 21.28 -26.35 -3.28
CA LEU A 175 21.09 -26.81 -1.91
C LEU A 175 20.88 -25.65 -0.92
N MET A 176 21.13 -24.38 -1.29
CA MET A 176 20.84 -23.23 -0.41
C MET A 176 19.35 -23.14 -0.03
N ALA A 177 18.43 -23.48 -0.95
CA ALA A 177 17.00 -23.51 -0.66
C ALA A 177 16.59 -24.75 0.16
N ASN A 178 17.32 -25.86 -0.01
CA ASN A 178 17.00 -27.14 0.60
C ASN A 178 17.63 -27.32 1.99
N PHE A 179 18.72 -26.62 2.31
CA PHE A 179 19.44 -26.80 3.57
C PHE A 179 18.59 -26.53 4.83
N PRO A 180 17.71 -25.50 4.87
CA PRO A 180 16.75 -25.36 5.96
C PRO A 180 15.76 -26.54 6.07
N LEU A 181 15.44 -27.25 4.98
CA LEU A 181 14.56 -28.42 5.04
C LEU A 181 15.16 -29.53 5.90
N ALA A 182 16.48 -29.73 5.88
CA ALA A 182 17.15 -30.70 6.73
C ALA A 182 16.93 -30.42 8.22
N LEU A 183 16.85 -29.14 8.62
CA LEU A 183 16.54 -28.74 10.00
C LEU A 183 15.08 -28.99 10.40
N SER A 184 14.15 -29.03 9.41
CA SER A 184 12.75 -29.41 9.65
C SER A 184 12.56 -30.93 9.82
N ILE A 185 13.43 -31.71 9.17
CA ILE A 185 13.48 -33.17 9.25
C ILE A 185 14.19 -33.61 10.54
N GLU A 186 15.35 -33.02 10.82
CA GLU A 186 16.28 -33.41 11.88
C GLU A 186 16.88 -32.18 12.58
N PRO A 187 16.28 -31.72 13.69
CA PRO A 187 16.73 -30.57 14.47
C PRO A 187 18.19 -30.62 14.92
N ARG A 188 18.72 -31.82 15.20
CA ARG A 188 20.06 -32.03 15.79
C ARG A 188 21.20 -31.62 14.86
N LEU A 189 20.91 -31.26 13.60
CA LEU A 189 21.85 -30.64 12.68
C LEU A 189 22.17 -29.17 12.98
N LEU A 190 21.32 -28.45 13.71
CA LEU A 190 21.48 -27.00 13.91
C LEU A 190 22.84 -26.58 14.49
N PRO A 191 23.39 -27.22 15.55
CA PRO A 191 24.69 -26.81 16.12
C PRO A 191 25.85 -27.00 15.15
N TYR A 192 25.86 -28.10 14.38
CA TYR A 192 26.90 -28.36 13.39
C TYR A 192 26.77 -27.42 12.18
N ALA A 193 25.54 -27.07 11.79
CA ALA A 193 25.28 -26.07 10.76
C ALA A 193 25.79 -24.68 11.17
N GLU A 194 25.50 -24.22 12.40
CA GLU A 194 26.00 -22.94 12.91
C GLU A 194 27.54 -22.92 13.06
N ALA A 195 28.14 -24.04 13.47
CA ALA A 195 29.60 -24.20 13.47
C ALA A 195 30.21 -24.05 12.06
N ASN A 196 29.51 -24.53 11.02
CA ASN A 196 29.86 -24.32 9.61
C ASN A 196 29.49 -22.92 9.07
N GLY A 197 29.10 -21.98 9.94
CA GLY A 197 28.79 -20.60 9.58
C GLY A 197 27.37 -20.37 9.06
N PHE A 198 26.47 -21.36 9.10
CA PHE A 198 25.04 -21.11 8.88
C PHE A 198 24.53 -20.09 9.89
N ARG A 199 23.63 -19.20 9.45
CA ARG A 199 23.02 -18.18 10.32
C ARG A 199 21.53 -18.26 10.23
N MET A 200 20.90 -18.70 11.32
CA MET A 200 19.45 -18.66 11.43
C MET A 200 18.96 -17.21 11.38
N ASN A 201 17.88 -16.98 10.63
CA ASN A 201 17.19 -15.68 10.55
C ASN A 201 15.68 -15.91 10.59
N PRO A 202 14.85 -14.90 10.89
CA PRO A 202 13.41 -15.08 11.07
C PRO A 202 12.70 -15.74 9.87
N LYS A 203 13.12 -15.44 8.62
CA LYS A 203 12.53 -16.09 7.43
C LYS A 203 12.86 -17.58 7.40
N TYR A 204 14.12 -17.97 7.65
CA TYR A 204 14.48 -19.39 7.70
C TYR A 204 13.85 -20.11 8.90
N ARG A 205 13.78 -19.48 10.08
CA ARG A 205 13.07 -20.00 11.26
C ARG A 205 11.62 -20.35 10.91
N ASP A 206 10.89 -19.38 10.34
CA ASP A 206 9.48 -19.56 10.00
C ASP A 206 9.29 -20.61 8.90
N PHE A 207 10.15 -20.63 7.87
CA PHE A 207 10.14 -21.67 6.84
C PHE A 207 10.42 -23.09 7.39
N VAL A 208 11.37 -23.23 8.33
CA VAL A 208 11.67 -24.51 9.01
C VAL A 208 10.43 -25.01 9.75
N PHE A 209 9.77 -24.15 10.54
CA PHE A 209 8.55 -24.52 11.24
C PHE A 209 7.39 -24.80 10.29
N ARG A 210 7.20 -24.01 9.22
CA ARG A 210 6.17 -24.28 8.19
C ARG A 210 6.30 -25.70 7.64
N ARG A 211 7.52 -26.15 7.37
CA ARG A 211 7.82 -27.50 6.86
C ARG A 211 7.61 -28.60 7.89
N MET A 212 7.84 -28.34 9.18
CA MET A 212 7.49 -29.30 10.24
C MET A 212 5.98 -29.55 10.32
N PHE A 213 5.16 -28.52 10.12
CA PHE A 213 3.69 -28.65 10.12
C PHE A 213 3.09 -29.02 8.75
N GLU A 214 3.90 -29.21 7.71
CA GLU A 214 3.42 -29.51 6.34
C GLU A 214 2.66 -30.85 6.29
N LYS A 215 1.59 -30.90 5.50
CA LYS A 215 0.76 -32.10 5.40
C LYS A 215 1.48 -33.24 4.67
N HIS A 216 2.05 -34.15 5.45
CA HIS A 216 2.52 -35.44 4.95
C HIS A 216 1.35 -36.36 4.58
N GLY A 217 1.57 -37.30 3.66
CA GLY A 217 0.56 -38.24 3.17
C GLY A 217 0.23 -39.41 4.10
N ASP A 218 0.76 -39.41 5.33
CA ASP A 218 0.70 -40.52 6.28
C ASP A 218 -0.21 -40.17 7.49
N PRO A 219 -1.39 -40.80 7.63
CA PRO A 219 -2.38 -40.46 8.65
C PRO A 219 -2.14 -41.22 9.97
N GLY A 220 -1.10 -40.85 10.73
CA GLY A 220 -0.75 -41.50 12.00
C GLY A 220 -0.54 -40.55 13.19
N PHE A 221 -0.86 -41.03 14.41
CA PHE A 221 -0.61 -40.31 15.67
C PHE A 221 0.88 -40.00 15.89
N GLU A 222 1.78 -40.85 15.38
CA GLU A 222 3.23 -40.66 15.39
C GLU A 222 3.66 -39.34 14.72
N VAL A 223 2.88 -38.82 13.76
CA VAL A 223 3.14 -37.51 13.14
C VAL A 223 2.97 -36.38 14.16
N VAL A 224 1.96 -36.46 15.04
CA VAL A 224 1.70 -35.44 16.07
C VAL A 224 2.84 -35.41 17.09
N GLU A 225 3.29 -36.58 17.55
CA GLU A 225 4.44 -36.70 18.47
C GLU A 225 5.73 -36.22 17.82
N ARG A 226 5.99 -36.60 16.56
CA ARG A 226 7.18 -36.17 15.80
C ARG A 226 7.24 -34.66 15.64
N ILE A 227 6.11 -34.00 15.32
CA ILE A 227 6.06 -32.53 15.23
C ILE A 227 6.35 -31.91 16.59
N CYS A 228 5.74 -32.40 17.67
CA CYS A 228 5.98 -31.87 19.02
C CYS A 228 7.45 -32.01 19.42
N SER A 229 8.03 -33.20 19.24
CA SER A 229 9.44 -33.49 19.55
C SER A 229 10.40 -32.66 18.71
N ASN A 230 10.15 -32.49 17.41
CA ASN A 230 11.01 -31.71 16.53
C ASN A 230 10.99 -30.21 16.87
N VAL A 231 9.82 -29.66 17.22
CA VAL A 231 9.69 -28.27 17.69
C VAL A 231 10.37 -28.09 19.04
N GLN A 232 10.15 -28.99 20.00
CA GLN A 232 10.79 -28.97 21.32
C GLN A 232 12.32 -29.00 21.20
N GLU A 233 12.88 -29.89 20.37
CA GLU A 233 14.33 -30.03 20.21
C GLU A 233 14.96 -28.81 19.56
N LEU A 234 14.35 -28.19 18.53
CA LEU A 234 14.84 -26.92 17.99
C LEU A 234 14.86 -25.81 19.05
N CYS A 235 13.77 -25.64 19.80
CA CYS A 235 13.68 -24.63 20.87
C CYS A 235 14.64 -24.91 22.05
N ARG A 236 15.15 -26.15 22.18
CA ARG A 236 16.16 -26.54 23.17
C ARG A 236 17.60 -26.33 22.67
N LEU A 237 17.80 -26.25 21.36
CA LEU A 237 19.12 -26.09 20.73
C LEU A 237 19.50 -24.61 20.49
N ASP A 238 18.53 -23.72 20.25
CA ASP A 238 18.75 -22.27 20.09
C ASP A 238 17.52 -21.47 20.59
N ASP A 239 17.74 -20.52 21.51
CA ASP A 239 16.72 -19.61 22.04
C ASP A 239 16.04 -18.71 20.98
N ARG A 240 16.63 -18.58 19.78
CA ARG A 240 16.02 -17.87 18.64
C ARG A 240 15.05 -18.76 17.85
N MET A 241 15.09 -20.07 18.05
CA MET A 241 14.12 -21.01 17.52
C MET A 241 12.90 -21.05 18.44
N PHE A 242 11.78 -20.57 17.92
CA PHE A 242 10.47 -20.64 18.54
C PHE A 242 9.40 -20.49 17.46
N LEU A 243 8.26 -21.14 17.67
CA LEU A 243 7.13 -21.01 16.75
C LEU A 243 6.60 -19.56 16.81
N SER A 244 6.45 -18.92 15.65
CA SER A 244 5.91 -17.56 15.52
C SER A 244 4.38 -17.54 15.48
N ARG A 245 3.77 -16.40 15.83
CA ARG A 245 2.32 -16.19 15.70
C ARG A 245 1.87 -16.31 14.24
N THR A 246 2.74 -15.94 13.30
CA THR A 246 2.52 -16.09 11.85
C THR A 246 2.32 -17.55 11.46
N VAL A 247 3.29 -18.44 11.77
CA VAL A 247 3.19 -19.86 11.39
C VAL A 247 2.10 -20.58 12.19
N ALA A 248 1.88 -20.23 13.45
CA ALA A 248 0.76 -20.79 14.23
C ALA A 248 -0.62 -20.36 13.67
N ALA A 249 -0.77 -19.13 13.17
CA ALA A 249 -1.98 -18.72 12.47
C ALA A 249 -2.16 -19.46 11.14
N GLU A 250 -1.11 -19.62 10.35
CA GLU A 250 -1.11 -20.40 9.10
C GLU A 250 -1.54 -21.87 9.31
N VAL A 251 -1.13 -22.49 10.43
CA VAL A 251 -1.56 -23.83 10.86
C VAL A 251 -3.02 -23.83 11.32
N CYS A 252 -3.47 -22.83 12.08
CA CYS A 252 -4.88 -22.68 12.45
C CYS A 252 -5.78 -22.55 11.21
N MET A 253 -5.31 -21.85 10.18
CA MET A 253 -5.99 -21.71 8.89
C MET A 253 -6.07 -23.01 8.07
N GLU A 254 -5.38 -24.08 8.48
CA GLU A 254 -5.50 -25.43 7.91
C GLU A 254 -6.12 -26.47 8.85
N CYS A 255 -6.71 -26.08 9.98
CA CYS A 255 -7.25 -27.05 10.96
C CYS A 255 -8.26 -28.07 10.37
N GLN A 256 -9.01 -27.68 9.34
CA GLN A 256 -9.94 -28.56 8.60
C GLN A 256 -9.25 -29.49 7.58
N THR A 257 -8.08 -29.13 7.07
CA THR A 257 -7.36 -29.85 6.01
C THR A 257 -6.15 -30.64 6.50
N ASN A 258 -5.61 -30.28 7.67
CA ASN A 258 -4.37 -30.79 8.24
C ASN A 258 -4.50 -30.90 9.78
N ASP A 259 -5.49 -31.68 10.25
CA ASP A 259 -5.80 -31.80 11.68
C ASP A 259 -4.61 -32.32 12.52
N ASN A 260 -3.72 -33.16 11.97
CA ASN A 260 -2.48 -33.59 12.65
C ASN A 260 -1.58 -32.40 13.06
N ALA A 261 -1.37 -31.44 12.16
CA ALA A 261 -0.59 -30.24 12.44
C ALA A 261 -1.28 -29.35 13.50
N TYR A 262 -2.61 -29.23 13.42
CA TYR A 262 -3.40 -28.47 14.38
C TYR A 262 -3.44 -29.13 15.78
N GLN A 263 -3.55 -30.45 15.87
CA GLN A 263 -3.43 -31.20 17.12
C GLN A 263 -2.04 -31.02 17.76
N ALA A 264 -0.97 -31.07 16.95
CA ALA A 264 0.39 -30.81 17.43
C ALA A 264 0.54 -29.37 17.99
N LEU A 265 0.00 -28.36 17.29
CA LEU A 265 -0.02 -26.98 17.77
C LEU A 265 -0.78 -26.83 19.10
N ARG A 266 -1.96 -27.46 19.22
CA ARG A 266 -2.74 -27.46 20.49
C ARG A 266 -2.00 -28.15 21.62
N ARG A 267 -1.25 -29.22 21.33
CA ARG A 267 -0.43 -29.95 22.32
C ARG A 267 0.76 -29.11 22.78
N LEU A 268 1.50 -28.48 21.86
CA LEU A 268 2.58 -27.55 22.18
C LEU A 268 2.11 -26.38 23.03
N GLY A 269 0.91 -25.84 22.76
CA GLY A 269 0.25 -24.83 23.60
C GLY A 269 -0.05 -25.34 25.01
N LYS A 270 -0.70 -26.52 25.14
CA LYS A 270 -1.01 -27.14 26.45
C LYS A 270 0.22 -27.48 27.29
N LEU A 271 1.37 -27.74 26.64
CA LEU A 271 2.65 -28.03 27.29
C LEU A 271 3.48 -26.76 27.60
N GLY A 272 2.99 -25.55 27.24
CA GLY A 272 3.69 -24.30 27.52
C GLY A 272 4.92 -24.03 26.63
N HIS A 273 5.04 -24.69 25.47
CA HIS A 273 6.16 -24.50 24.53
C HIS A 273 5.98 -23.35 23.52
N LEU A 274 4.84 -22.64 23.59
CA LEU A 274 4.58 -21.45 22.77
C LEU A 274 4.92 -20.18 23.55
N ARG A 275 5.50 -19.18 22.89
CA ARG A 275 5.82 -17.85 23.49
C ARG A 275 4.61 -16.90 23.55
N PHE A 276 3.39 -17.44 23.39
CA PHE A 276 2.12 -16.74 23.39
C PHE A 276 1.00 -17.72 23.75
N GLU A 277 -0.13 -17.21 24.25
CA GLU A 277 -1.31 -18.04 24.49
C GLU A 277 -2.05 -18.31 23.17
N LEU A 278 -2.41 -19.58 22.93
CA LEU A 278 -3.05 -20.01 21.68
C LEU A 278 -4.51 -19.51 21.56
N SER A 279 -5.19 -19.32 22.68
CA SER A 279 -6.52 -18.69 22.77
C SER A 279 -6.49 -17.25 22.22
N THR A 280 -5.54 -16.42 22.68
CA THR A 280 -5.35 -15.04 22.25
C THR A 280 -4.95 -14.95 20.77
N LEU A 281 -4.11 -15.87 20.28
CA LEU A 281 -3.83 -15.97 18.85
C LEU A 281 -5.08 -16.29 18.03
N VAL A 282 -5.91 -17.24 18.49
CA VAL A 282 -7.16 -17.59 17.80
C VAL A 282 -8.17 -16.43 17.85
N ALA A 283 -8.28 -15.71 18.98
CA ALA A 283 -9.13 -14.53 19.10
C ALA A 283 -8.70 -13.41 18.13
N ASP A 284 -7.41 -13.05 18.10
CA ASP A 284 -6.86 -12.06 17.16
C ASP A 284 -7.06 -12.49 15.70
N LEU A 285 -6.83 -13.78 15.40
CA LEU A 285 -7.04 -14.35 14.06
C LEU A 285 -8.50 -14.26 13.64
N ILE A 286 -9.46 -14.65 14.49
CA ILE A 286 -10.90 -14.53 14.18
C ILE A 286 -11.29 -13.06 14.02
N THR A 287 -10.85 -12.17 14.92
CA THR A 287 -11.09 -10.73 14.86
C THR A 287 -10.60 -10.10 13.55
N SER A 288 -9.51 -10.60 12.95
CA SER A 288 -9.02 -10.12 11.65
C SER A 288 -10.03 -10.30 10.49
N PHE A 289 -10.94 -11.29 10.58
CA PHE A 289 -11.97 -11.54 9.57
C PHE A 289 -13.16 -10.56 9.63
N SER A 290 -13.19 -9.67 10.63
CA SER A 290 -14.23 -8.61 10.72
C SER A 290 -14.21 -7.63 9.55
N ARG A 291 -13.05 -7.46 8.90
CA ARG A 291 -12.79 -6.48 7.83
C ARG A 291 -12.34 -7.09 6.49
N THR A 292 -12.14 -8.41 6.38
CA THR A 292 -11.63 -9.06 5.14
C THR A 292 -12.68 -9.94 4.46
N ARG A 293 -12.65 -9.95 3.11
CA ARG A 293 -13.66 -10.65 2.29
C ARG A 293 -13.64 -12.17 2.47
N SER A 294 -12.52 -12.73 2.91
CA SER A 294 -12.33 -14.16 3.20
C SER A 294 -13.39 -14.76 4.13
N VAL A 295 -14.00 -13.96 5.01
CA VAL A 295 -15.15 -14.37 5.84
C VAL A 295 -16.39 -14.80 5.02
N THR A 296 -16.44 -14.51 3.72
CA THR A 296 -17.53 -14.96 2.82
C THR A 296 -17.32 -16.36 2.23
N TYR A 297 -16.14 -16.97 2.41
CA TYR A 297 -15.85 -18.29 1.84
C TYR A 297 -16.24 -19.42 2.79
N ALA A 298 -16.98 -20.41 2.29
CA ALA A 298 -17.49 -21.54 3.09
C ALA A 298 -16.38 -22.34 3.80
N THR A 299 -15.21 -22.49 3.17
CA THR A 299 -14.02 -23.13 3.75
C THR A 299 -13.45 -22.33 4.93
N THR A 300 -13.28 -21.01 4.77
CA THR A 300 -12.86 -20.10 5.84
C THR A 300 -13.85 -20.08 6.99
N LEU A 301 -15.16 -20.10 6.70
CA LEU A 301 -16.21 -20.17 7.72
C LEU A 301 -16.19 -21.49 8.51
N ALA A 302 -15.90 -22.63 7.86
CA ALA A 302 -15.72 -23.91 8.53
C ALA A 302 -14.46 -23.95 9.42
N VAL A 303 -13.37 -23.30 9.00
CA VAL A 303 -12.17 -23.09 9.83
C VAL A 303 -12.49 -22.21 11.05
N ILE A 304 -13.08 -21.03 10.85
CA ILE A 304 -13.43 -20.10 11.94
C ILE A 304 -14.36 -20.76 12.97
N LYS A 305 -15.40 -21.49 12.53
CA LYS A 305 -16.28 -22.26 13.43
C LYS A 305 -15.50 -23.30 14.26
N ARG A 306 -14.58 -24.05 13.65
CA ARG A 306 -13.76 -25.05 14.36
C ARG A 306 -12.84 -24.40 15.39
N LEU A 307 -12.17 -23.32 15.02
CA LEU A 307 -11.29 -22.55 15.91
C LEU A 307 -12.05 -21.99 17.11
N PHE A 308 -13.24 -21.41 16.91
CA PHE A 308 -14.07 -20.87 18.00
C PHE A 308 -14.63 -21.96 18.93
N VAL A 309 -15.03 -23.12 18.41
CA VAL A 309 -15.48 -24.25 19.24
C VAL A 309 -14.34 -24.85 20.07
N ASP A 310 -13.11 -24.84 19.54
CA ASP A 310 -11.93 -25.32 20.26
C ASP A 310 -11.30 -24.29 21.21
N PHE A 311 -11.60 -23.00 21.02
CA PHE A 311 -11.13 -21.84 21.78
C PHE A 311 -12.22 -20.74 21.81
N PRO A 312 -13.26 -20.88 22.65
CA PRO A 312 -14.31 -19.86 22.77
C PRO A 312 -13.76 -18.57 23.38
N SER A 313 -14.34 -17.43 23.01
CA SER A 313 -13.93 -16.10 23.49
C SER A 313 -15.14 -15.17 23.66
N GLU A 314 -15.09 -14.34 24.69
CA GLU A 314 -16.08 -13.31 25.01
C GLU A 314 -15.79 -11.94 24.34
N ASP A 315 -14.70 -11.83 23.56
CA ASP A 315 -14.38 -10.61 22.81
C ASP A 315 -15.49 -10.27 21.82
N ARG A 316 -16.07 -9.07 21.96
CA ARG A 316 -17.11 -8.52 21.08
C ARG A 316 -16.74 -8.56 19.60
N LYS A 317 -15.46 -8.44 19.25
CA LYS A 317 -14.98 -8.50 17.85
C LYS A 317 -14.99 -9.94 17.31
N VAL A 318 -14.58 -10.92 18.12
CA VAL A 318 -14.73 -12.35 17.82
C VAL A 318 -16.22 -12.72 17.70
N LEU A 319 -17.03 -12.35 18.68
CA LEU A 319 -18.48 -12.60 18.69
C LEU A 319 -19.17 -11.98 17.47
N HIS A 320 -18.83 -10.74 17.07
CA HIS A 320 -19.33 -10.12 15.84
C HIS A 320 -18.99 -10.93 14.57
N VAL A 321 -17.78 -11.49 14.48
CA VAL A 321 -17.40 -12.37 13.35
C VAL A 321 -18.19 -13.69 13.39
N MET A 322 -18.40 -14.28 14.56
CA MET A 322 -19.20 -15.52 14.70
C MET A 322 -20.68 -15.31 14.40
N HIS A 323 -21.23 -14.15 14.79
CA HIS A 323 -22.56 -13.70 14.40
C HIS A 323 -22.66 -13.57 12.87
N LEU A 324 -21.78 -12.77 12.24
CA LEU A 324 -21.72 -12.58 10.79
C LEU A 324 -21.59 -13.92 10.03
N ALA A 325 -20.72 -14.81 10.51
CA ALA A 325 -20.52 -16.15 9.95
C ALA A 325 -21.81 -16.99 9.92
N SER A 326 -22.66 -16.86 10.94
CA SER A 326 -23.92 -17.61 11.05
C SER A 326 -24.94 -17.20 9.98
N PHE A 327 -25.00 -15.90 9.64
CA PHE A 327 -25.84 -15.37 8.55
C PHE A 327 -25.26 -15.68 7.16
N LEU A 328 -23.95 -15.50 6.95
CA LEU A 328 -23.32 -15.69 5.64
C LEU A 328 -23.48 -17.11 5.09
N GLN A 329 -23.49 -18.12 5.98
CA GLN A 329 -23.70 -19.55 5.67
C GLN A 329 -25.14 -19.94 5.29
N LEU A 330 -26.12 -19.04 5.26
CA LEU A 330 -27.46 -19.35 4.73
C LEU A 330 -27.50 -19.27 3.20
N GLU A 331 -28.43 -19.97 2.56
CA GLU A 331 -28.69 -19.76 1.13
C GLU A 331 -29.41 -18.42 0.91
N ALA A 332 -29.42 -17.91 -0.32
CA ALA A 332 -29.85 -16.53 -0.60
C ALA A 332 -31.36 -16.31 -0.40
N ASP A 333 -32.17 -17.36 -0.56
CA ASP A 333 -33.63 -17.30 -0.56
C ASP A 333 -34.29 -17.89 0.70
N THR A 334 -33.49 -18.40 1.66
CA THR A 334 -34.01 -18.94 2.93
C THR A 334 -34.52 -17.81 3.82
N SER A 335 -35.85 -17.65 3.90
CA SER A 335 -36.50 -16.69 4.81
C SER A 335 -36.66 -17.23 6.25
N GLU A 336 -36.20 -18.45 6.52
CA GLU A 336 -36.42 -19.16 7.78
C GLU A 336 -35.42 -18.71 8.85
N HIS A 337 -35.95 -18.07 9.90
CA HIS A 337 -35.17 -17.57 11.04
C HIS A 337 -34.60 -18.69 11.94
N ASP A 338 -35.21 -19.88 11.90
CA ASP A 338 -34.94 -20.99 12.81
C ASP A 338 -33.51 -21.51 12.66
N GLY A 339 -33.04 -21.62 11.42
CA GLY A 339 -31.67 -22.01 11.09
C GLY A 339 -30.60 -21.02 11.57
N ILE A 340 -30.96 -19.77 11.92
CA ILE A 340 -30.04 -18.84 12.60
C ILE A 340 -30.03 -19.14 14.09
N ALA A 341 -31.21 -19.23 14.72
CA ALA A 341 -31.34 -19.51 16.15
C ALA A 341 -30.71 -20.86 16.54
N GLU A 342 -30.79 -21.85 15.66
CA GLU A 342 -30.09 -23.13 15.80
C GLU A 342 -28.57 -22.99 15.69
N ARG A 343 -28.05 -22.33 14.65
CA ARG A 343 -26.59 -22.15 14.47
C ARG A 343 -25.92 -21.33 15.56
N LEU A 344 -26.61 -20.36 16.14
CA LEU A 344 -26.13 -19.65 17.33
C LEU A 344 -26.03 -20.60 18.53
N ARG A 345 -27.05 -21.44 18.74
CA ARG A 345 -27.10 -22.46 19.80
C ARG A 345 -26.03 -23.54 19.62
N GLU A 346 -25.76 -24.00 18.39
CA GLU A 346 -24.64 -24.91 18.06
C GLU A 346 -23.28 -24.36 18.51
N LEU A 347 -23.08 -23.05 18.36
CA LEU A 347 -21.85 -22.34 18.73
C LEU A 347 -21.83 -21.88 20.19
N GLY A 348 -22.86 -22.16 20.99
CA GLY A 348 -22.98 -21.68 22.37
C GLY A 348 -23.19 -20.16 22.49
N LEU A 349 -23.55 -19.48 21.40
CA LEU A 349 -23.76 -18.03 21.35
C LEU A 349 -25.13 -17.65 21.92
N GLN A 350 -25.19 -16.48 22.55
CA GLN A 350 -26.45 -15.89 23.01
C GLN A 350 -27.27 -15.38 21.81
N ALA A 351 -28.58 -15.20 22.00
CA ALA A 351 -29.42 -14.56 20.98
C ALA A 351 -29.00 -13.08 20.79
N LEU A 352 -28.99 -12.61 19.54
CA LEU A 352 -28.43 -11.30 19.20
C LEU A 352 -29.22 -10.16 19.86
N THR A 353 -28.51 -9.14 20.34
CA THR A 353 -29.15 -7.85 20.67
C THR A 353 -29.46 -7.07 19.38
N THR A 354 -30.33 -6.06 19.49
CA THR A 354 -30.56 -5.10 18.41
C THR A 354 -29.28 -4.35 17.98
N ILE A 355 -28.26 -4.21 18.85
CA ILE A 355 -26.95 -3.64 18.46
C ILE A 355 -26.16 -4.64 17.60
N ASP A 356 -26.09 -5.91 18.00
CA ASP A 356 -25.33 -6.93 17.27
C ASP A 356 -25.93 -7.21 15.89
N LEU A 357 -27.25 -7.27 15.80
CA LEU A 357 -27.95 -7.43 14.52
C LEU A 357 -27.75 -6.23 13.59
N LEU A 358 -27.69 -5.00 14.14
CA LEU A 358 -27.29 -3.81 13.38
C LEU A 358 -25.84 -3.92 12.90
N ARG A 359 -24.90 -4.33 13.77
CA ARG A 359 -23.46 -4.48 13.43
C ARG A 359 -23.23 -5.53 12.33
N VAL A 360 -24.04 -6.61 12.30
CA VAL A 360 -24.08 -7.61 11.22
C VAL A 360 -24.66 -7.03 9.94
N MET A 361 -25.84 -6.40 9.98
CA MET A 361 -26.52 -5.84 8.80
C MET A 361 -25.72 -4.74 8.09
N VAL A 362 -24.95 -3.97 8.86
CA VAL A 362 -24.10 -2.87 8.37
C VAL A 362 -22.72 -3.37 7.86
N ASN A 363 -22.37 -4.63 8.10
CA ASN A 363 -21.05 -5.15 7.68
C ASN A 363 -20.90 -5.18 6.14
N PRO A 364 -19.75 -4.74 5.57
CA PRO A 364 -19.53 -4.65 4.11
C PRO A 364 -19.74 -5.93 3.29
N PHE A 365 -19.78 -7.09 3.96
CA PHE A 365 -19.97 -8.40 3.33
C PHE A 365 -21.42 -8.88 3.32
N MET A 366 -22.32 -8.29 4.10
CA MET A 366 -23.72 -8.70 4.20
C MET A 366 -24.56 -8.22 2.99
N ASP A 367 -25.24 -9.14 2.31
CA ASP A 367 -26.12 -8.86 1.15
C ASP A 367 -27.47 -9.65 1.16
N LYS A 368 -27.74 -10.40 2.23
CA LYS A 368 -28.92 -11.28 2.44
C LYS A 368 -29.80 -10.76 3.59
N PHE A 369 -30.56 -9.69 3.37
CA PHE A 369 -31.34 -9.06 4.45
C PHE A 369 -32.54 -9.89 4.95
N ARG A 370 -33.16 -10.73 4.11
CA ARG A 370 -34.45 -11.39 4.43
C ARG A 370 -34.41 -12.22 5.71
N CYS A 371 -33.39 -13.06 5.88
CA CYS A 371 -33.23 -13.90 7.07
C CYS A 371 -32.94 -13.06 8.33
N ALA A 372 -32.17 -11.96 8.21
CA ALA A 372 -31.93 -11.03 9.31
C ALA A 372 -33.17 -10.23 9.71
N VAL A 373 -34.04 -9.86 8.76
CA VAL A 373 -35.34 -9.25 9.04
C VAL A 373 -36.27 -10.22 9.76
N SER A 374 -36.43 -11.46 9.28
CA SER A 374 -37.31 -12.41 10.00
C SER A 374 -36.77 -12.87 11.35
N TYR A 375 -35.45 -12.81 11.56
CA TYR A 375 -34.86 -12.94 12.89
C TYR A 375 -35.18 -11.72 13.78
N ALA A 376 -35.11 -10.49 13.24
CA ALA A 376 -35.48 -9.27 13.94
C ALA A 376 -36.95 -9.26 14.40
N GLU A 377 -37.87 -9.78 13.58
CA GLU A 377 -39.30 -9.88 13.91
C GLU A 377 -39.58 -10.78 15.13
N LYS A 378 -38.73 -11.77 15.41
CA LYS A 378 -39.11 -12.92 16.28
C LYS A 378 -38.15 -13.23 17.42
N GLU A 379 -36.83 -13.25 17.18
CA GLU A 379 -35.85 -13.83 18.11
C GLU A 379 -34.80 -12.85 18.65
N VAL A 380 -34.65 -11.67 18.03
CA VAL A 380 -33.75 -10.61 18.54
C VAL A 380 -34.15 -10.17 19.95
N ILE A 381 -33.16 -9.92 20.81
CA ILE A 381 -33.36 -9.35 22.14
C ILE A 381 -33.34 -7.81 22.04
N MET A 382 -34.48 -7.21 22.35
CA MET A 382 -34.64 -5.76 22.46
C MET A 382 -34.06 -5.22 23.77
N ASP A 383 -33.73 -3.93 23.81
CA ASP A 383 -33.08 -3.29 24.96
C ASP A 383 -33.96 -3.27 26.24
N ASN A 384 -35.25 -3.63 26.12
CA ASN A 384 -36.21 -3.81 27.23
C ASN A 384 -36.41 -5.30 27.63
N GLY A 385 -35.59 -6.23 27.12
CA GLY A 385 -35.66 -7.67 27.38
C GLY A 385 -36.75 -8.43 26.60
N LYS A 386 -37.55 -7.76 25.78
CA LYS A 386 -38.55 -8.40 24.90
C LYS A 386 -37.85 -9.12 23.74
N LYS A 387 -38.38 -10.29 23.35
CA LYS A 387 -38.05 -10.94 22.08
C LYS A 387 -38.88 -10.38 20.92
N GLY A 388 -38.23 -10.13 19.80
CA GLY A 388 -38.84 -9.76 18.52
C GLY A 388 -39.30 -8.30 18.43
N MET A 389 -39.17 -7.71 17.24
CA MET A 389 -39.62 -6.36 16.90
C MET A 389 -41.07 -6.37 16.40
N ASN A 390 -41.88 -5.39 16.84
CA ASN A 390 -43.12 -5.02 16.17
C ASN A 390 -42.84 -4.21 14.89
N ALA A 391 -43.84 -4.02 14.03
CA ALA A 391 -43.66 -3.37 12.73
C ALA A 391 -43.04 -1.95 12.80
N SER A 392 -43.34 -1.17 13.85
CA SER A 392 -42.75 0.16 14.05
C SER A 392 -41.32 0.10 14.61
N GLU A 393 -41.03 -0.88 15.49
CA GLU A 393 -39.66 -1.16 15.97
C GLU A 393 -38.77 -1.61 14.79
N LEU A 394 -39.33 -2.42 13.88
CA LEU A 394 -38.65 -2.90 12.68
C LEU A 394 -38.42 -1.78 11.65
N GLU A 395 -39.40 -0.89 11.42
CA GLU A 395 -39.20 0.28 10.57
C GLU A 395 -38.09 1.20 11.12
N GLU A 396 -38.05 1.47 12.43
CA GLU A 396 -36.95 2.26 13.00
C GLU A 396 -35.59 1.54 12.86
N PHE A 397 -35.53 0.24 13.10
CA PHE A 397 -34.32 -0.56 12.89
C PHE A 397 -33.83 -0.55 11.43
N LEU A 398 -34.72 -0.70 10.44
CA LEU A 398 -34.37 -0.63 9.02
C LEU A 398 -33.90 0.78 8.61
N ASN A 399 -34.48 1.82 9.22
CA ASN A 399 -34.00 3.19 9.06
C ASN A 399 -32.61 3.41 9.70
N ASP A 400 -32.28 2.74 10.81
CA ASP A 400 -30.94 2.75 11.39
C ASP A 400 -29.92 1.97 10.54
N VAL A 401 -30.29 0.79 10.00
CA VAL A 401 -29.46 0.10 8.99
C VAL A 401 -29.18 1.02 7.80
N ALA A 402 -30.18 1.76 7.33
CA ALA A 402 -30.04 2.71 6.23
C ALA A 402 -29.05 3.85 6.55
N ARG A 403 -29.19 4.48 7.73
CA ARG A 403 -28.27 5.54 8.22
C ARG A 403 -26.83 5.05 8.29
N ASN A 404 -26.60 3.88 8.89
CA ASN A 404 -25.26 3.35 9.13
C ASN A 404 -24.58 2.87 7.84
N CYS A 405 -25.29 2.22 6.91
CA CYS A 405 -24.73 1.89 5.60
C CYS A 405 -24.35 3.16 4.80
N VAL A 406 -25.17 4.23 4.87
CA VAL A 406 -24.86 5.53 4.25
C VAL A 406 -23.60 6.16 4.85
N LEU A 407 -23.44 6.14 6.18
CA LEU A 407 -22.22 6.60 6.86
C LEU A 407 -20.98 5.75 6.50
N MET A 408 -21.12 4.42 6.42
CA MET A 408 -20.03 3.52 6.02
C MET A 408 -19.64 3.66 4.53
N GLY A 409 -20.53 4.12 3.67
CA GLY A 409 -20.31 4.23 2.22
C GLY A 409 -20.34 2.90 1.44
N CYS A 410 -20.36 1.75 2.13
CA CYS A 410 -20.52 0.41 1.57
C CYS A 410 -21.98 -0.07 1.58
N ASN A 411 -22.25 -1.23 0.96
CA ASN A 411 -23.58 -1.87 0.94
C ASN A 411 -24.65 -1.13 0.10
N GLY A 412 -24.27 -0.41 -0.96
CA GLY A 412 -25.23 0.18 -1.91
C GLY A 412 -26.19 -0.84 -2.53
N ALA A 413 -25.69 -2.04 -2.87
CA ALA A 413 -26.52 -3.16 -3.36
C ALA A 413 -27.52 -3.70 -2.32
N LEU A 414 -27.22 -3.61 -1.02
CA LEU A 414 -28.14 -3.98 0.06
C LEU A 414 -29.22 -2.91 0.23
N LEU A 415 -28.82 -1.63 0.24
CA LEU A 415 -29.76 -0.51 0.32
C LEU A 415 -30.72 -0.47 -0.87
N ARG A 416 -30.26 -0.82 -2.08
CA ARG A 416 -31.13 -0.99 -3.25
C ARG A 416 -32.25 -2.00 -2.97
N LYS A 417 -31.90 -3.25 -2.63
CA LYS A 417 -32.86 -4.32 -2.31
C LYS A 417 -33.80 -3.96 -1.15
N LEU A 418 -33.29 -3.25 -0.14
CA LEU A 418 -34.13 -2.76 0.97
C LEU A 418 -35.10 -1.68 0.51
N SER A 419 -34.68 -0.73 -0.33
CA SER A 419 -35.56 0.31 -0.87
C SER A 419 -36.61 -0.20 -1.87
N GLU A 420 -36.33 -1.32 -2.55
CA GLU A 420 -37.27 -2.03 -3.43
C GLU A 420 -38.43 -2.71 -2.64
N VAL A 421 -38.23 -3.02 -1.35
CA VAL A 421 -39.22 -3.65 -0.47
C VAL A 421 -39.84 -2.66 0.54
N TYR A 422 -39.05 -1.69 1.01
CA TYR A 422 -39.41 -0.75 2.08
C TYR A 422 -39.20 0.70 1.63
N GLU A 423 -40.28 1.36 1.19
CA GLU A 423 -40.24 2.72 0.63
C GLU A 423 -39.63 3.77 1.59
N HIS A 424 -39.77 3.57 2.91
CA HIS A 424 -39.17 4.45 3.92
C HIS A 424 -37.64 4.47 3.88
N VAL A 425 -36.98 3.37 3.48
CA VAL A 425 -35.51 3.26 3.43
C VAL A 425 -34.93 4.27 2.44
N GLY A 426 -35.53 4.39 1.25
CA GLY A 426 -35.10 5.38 0.25
C GLY A 426 -35.25 6.82 0.74
N LYS A 427 -36.35 7.13 1.45
CA LYS A 427 -36.60 8.44 2.06
C LYS A 427 -35.56 8.75 3.15
N THR A 428 -35.25 7.78 4.01
CA THR A 428 -34.24 7.94 5.08
C THR A 428 -32.83 8.10 4.54
N VAL A 429 -32.45 7.42 3.45
CA VAL A 429 -31.16 7.66 2.78
C VAL A 429 -31.04 9.10 2.31
N VAL A 430 -32.06 9.62 1.63
CA VAL A 430 -32.09 11.02 1.15
C VAL A 430 -32.02 12.00 2.31
N LEU A 431 -32.84 11.81 3.36
CA LEU A 431 -32.85 12.68 4.56
C LEU A 431 -31.50 12.66 5.29
N THR A 432 -30.88 11.49 5.48
CA THR A 432 -29.58 11.34 6.16
C THR A 432 -28.45 11.96 5.33
N THR A 433 -28.51 11.84 4.00
CA THR A 433 -27.53 12.48 3.13
C THR A 433 -27.67 14.01 3.19
N HIS A 434 -28.90 14.53 3.21
CA HIS A 434 -29.15 15.97 3.31
C HIS A 434 -28.81 16.57 4.69
N SER A 435 -29.01 15.86 5.80
CA SER A 435 -28.61 16.32 7.14
C SER A 435 -27.09 16.36 7.34
N LEU A 436 -26.33 15.77 6.42
CA LEU A 436 -24.87 15.73 6.42
C LEU A 436 -24.25 16.67 5.36
N LYS A 437 -25.02 17.57 4.74
CA LYS A 437 -24.49 18.56 3.78
C LYS A 437 -23.43 19.46 4.45
N ILE A 438 -22.20 19.38 3.98
CA ILE A 438 -21.10 20.29 4.34
C ILE A 438 -21.17 21.58 3.50
N THR A 439 -20.90 22.72 4.13
CA THR A 439 -20.63 24.03 3.52
C THR A 439 -19.21 24.49 3.85
N LEU A 440 -18.76 25.62 3.29
CA LEU A 440 -17.43 26.18 3.57
C LEU A 440 -17.24 26.61 5.04
N ASP A 441 -18.33 26.97 5.73
CA ASP A 441 -18.31 27.44 7.12
C ASP A 441 -18.26 26.28 8.14
N ASP A 442 -18.61 25.05 7.72
CA ASP A 442 -18.49 23.82 8.52
C ASP A 442 -17.06 23.25 8.56
N LEU A 443 -16.09 23.93 7.93
CA LEU A 443 -14.69 23.51 7.86
C LEU A 443 -13.83 24.20 8.93
N PRO A 444 -12.81 23.52 9.49
CA PRO A 444 -11.90 24.08 10.48
C PRO A 444 -11.26 25.41 10.03
N ALA A 445 -10.81 26.21 11.00
CA ALA A 445 -10.25 27.54 10.76
C ALA A 445 -8.99 27.50 9.85
N ALA A 446 -8.67 28.61 9.18
CA ALA A 446 -7.50 28.66 8.29
C ALA A 446 -6.16 28.72 9.05
N ASP A 447 -6.25 29.07 10.32
CA ASP A 447 -5.24 29.10 11.37
C ASP A 447 -5.15 27.77 12.14
N ASP A 448 -6.20 26.95 12.14
CA ASP A 448 -6.22 25.63 12.76
C ASP A 448 -5.57 24.56 11.86
N GLU A 449 -4.24 24.41 11.93
CA GLU A 449 -3.53 23.34 11.21
C GLU A 449 -3.90 21.93 11.70
N GLU A 450 -4.16 21.74 13.00
CA GLU A 450 -4.40 20.40 13.53
C GLU A 450 -5.80 19.88 13.15
N GLY A 451 -6.83 20.70 13.30
CA GLY A 451 -8.19 20.37 12.85
C GLY A 451 -8.25 20.16 11.34
N ARG A 452 -7.59 20.99 10.52
CA ARG A 452 -7.53 20.76 9.07
C ARG A 452 -6.85 19.45 8.69
N ARG A 453 -5.82 19.02 9.42
CA ARG A 453 -5.15 17.72 9.23
C ARG A 453 -6.04 16.55 9.68
N LYS A 454 -6.71 16.67 10.83
CA LYS A 454 -7.57 15.63 11.41
C LYS A 454 -8.95 15.51 10.73
N TYR A 455 -9.48 16.58 10.14
CA TYR A 455 -10.84 16.62 9.59
C TYR A 455 -11.16 15.46 8.64
N ARG A 456 -12.32 14.83 8.80
CA ARG A 456 -12.89 13.84 7.88
C ARG A 456 -14.37 14.15 7.66
N ALA A 457 -14.82 14.04 6.42
CA ALA A 457 -16.21 14.16 6.05
C ALA A 457 -16.94 12.86 6.45
N ARG A 458 -18.17 12.95 6.99
CA ARG A 458 -18.85 11.81 7.65
C ARG A 458 -19.32 10.68 6.71
N LEU A 459 -19.71 11.01 5.48
CA LEU A 459 -19.95 10.05 4.40
C LEU A 459 -18.66 9.71 3.65
N CYS A 460 -18.67 8.60 2.89
CA CYS A 460 -17.54 8.15 2.08
C CYS A 460 -16.22 8.06 2.89
N PRO A 461 -16.19 7.42 4.08
CA PRO A 461 -14.95 7.20 4.83
C PRO A 461 -14.05 6.20 4.10
N ASP A 462 -12.74 6.24 4.39
CA ASP A 462 -11.85 5.17 3.96
C ASP A 462 -11.88 4.02 4.97
N LEU A 463 -12.72 3.01 4.69
CA LEU A 463 -13.01 1.87 5.57
C LEU A 463 -11.76 1.04 5.96
N TRP A 464 -10.65 1.20 5.25
CA TRP A 464 -9.38 0.58 5.60
C TRP A 464 -8.71 1.24 6.81
N THR A 465 -8.86 2.56 6.98
CA THR A 465 -8.25 3.29 8.10
C THR A 465 -9.19 3.38 9.29
N GLU A 466 -10.44 3.84 9.09
CA GLU A 466 -11.38 4.18 10.16
C GLU A 466 -12.78 3.62 9.87
N ARG A 467 -13.38 2.95 10.86
CA ARG A 467 -14.80 2.58 10.82
C ARG A 467 -15.60 3.70 11.51
N PRO A 468 -16.63 4.30 10.89
CA PRO A 468 -17.49 5.24 11.59
C PRO A 468 -18.24 4.55 12.75
N PRO A 469 -18.54 5.27 13.85
CA PRO A 469 -19.28 4.73 14.98
C PRO A 469 -20.72 4.36 14.58
N LEU A 470 -21.30 3.37 15.27
CA LEU A 470 -22.70 3.01 15.04
C LEU A 470 -23.63 4.05 15.66
N VAL A 471 -24.61 4.50 14.87
CA VAL A 471 -25.63 5.47 15.28
C VAL A 471 -27.02 4.85 15.33
N ARG A 472 -27.91 5.39 16.16
CA ARG A 472 -29.36 5.12 16.13
C ARG A 472 -30.19 6.40 16.13
N GLY A 473 -31.45 6.25 15.73
CA GLY A 473 -32.47 7.30 15.76
C GLY A 473 -32.25 8.42 14.74
N LYS A 474 -33.18 9.38 14.72
CA LYS A 474 -33.17 10.50 13.75
C LYS A 474 -32.01 11.47 13.97
N ASP A 475 -31.58 11.64 15.22
CA ASP A 475 -30.51 12.57 15.59
C ASP A 475 -29.09 11.98 15.42
N MET A 476 -28.98 10.75 14.90
CA MET A 476 -27.72 10.00 14.76
C MET A 476 -26.95 9.88 16.10
N GLN A 477 -27.66 9.48 17.16
CA GLN A 477 -27.07 9.29 18.48
C GLN A 477 -26.08 8.13 18.43
N ILE A 478 -24.83 8.35 18.86
CA ILE A 478 -23.79 7.31 18.86
C ILE A 478 -24.11 6.27 19.95
N VAL A 479 -24.33 5.03 19.51
CA VAL A 479 -24.63 3.88 20.39
C VAL A 479 -23.40 3.01 20.63
N GLU A 480 -22.49 2.93 19.66
CA GLU A 480 -21.20 2.29 19.84
C GLU A 480 -20.09 3.11 19.18
N VAL A 481 -19.17 3.59 20.02
CA VAL A 481 -17.81 3.93 19.58
C VAL A 481 -17.03 2.61 19.57
N GLU A 482 -16.70 2.07 18.40
CA GLU A 482 -15.57 1.15 18.32
C GLU A 482 -14.35 1.93 18.82
N GLU A 483 -13.70 1.49 19.90
CA GLU A 483 -12.41 2.04 20.29
C GLU A 483 -11.46 1.91 19.09
N THR A 484 -10.98 3.06 18.62
CA THR A 484 -10.10 3.19 17.45
C THR A 484 -8.67 2.79 17.80
N ASN A 485 -8.52 1.55 18.27
CA ASN A 485 -7.34 0.74 18.00
C ASN A 485 -7.23 0.63 16.47
N ALA A 486 -6.55 1.62 15.89
CA ALA A 486 -6.31 1.69 14.46
C ALA A 486 -5.58 0.41 14.02
N MET A 487 -5.91 -0.10 12.84
CA MET A 487 -5.02 -1.07 12.16
C MET A 487 -3.83 -0.37 11.49
N GLY A 488 -3.63 0.92 11.75
CA GLY A 488 -2.29 1.46 12.00
C GLY A 488 -1.75 0.79 13.27
N VAL A 489 -1.27 -0.45 13.09
CA VAL A 489 -0.81 -1.37 14.11
C VAL A 489 0.06 -0.62 15.13
N ASP A 490 -0.34 -0.63 16.40
CA ASP A 490 0.65 -0.47 17.47
C ASP A 490 1.58 -1.67 17.33
N GLU A 491 2.74 -1.46 16.72
CA GLU A 491 3.78 -2.47 16.53
C GLU A 491 4.40 -2.77 17.89
N SER A 492 3.61 -3.48 18.69
CA SER A 492 4.03 -4.02 19.97
C SER A 492 5.36 -4.75 19.76
N ARG A 493 6.22 -4.70 20.77
CA ARG A 493 7.51 -5.40 20.73
C ARG A 493 7.32 -6.90 20.43
N ASP A 494 6.15 -7.43 20.74
CA ASP A 494 5.71 -8.80 20.45
C ASP A 494 5.37 -9.02 18.97
N ALA A 495 4.79 -8.05 18.26
CA ALA A 495 4.59 -8.15 16.80
C ALA A 495 5.94 -8.18 16.05
N ALA A 496 6.90 -7.36 16.48
CA ALA A 496 8.24 -7.30 15.90
C ALA A 496 9.12 -8.52 16.22
N THR A 497 8.83 -9.27 17.30
CA THR A 497 9.62 -10.45 17.72
C THR A 497 8.92 -11.78 17.43
N LEU A 498 7.62 -11.88 17.70
CA LEU A 498 6.79 -13.09 17.53
C LEU A 498 6.08 -13.17 16.17
N GLY A 499 6.06 -12.08 15.39
CA GLY A 499 5.49 -12.04 14.04
C GLY A 499 4.01 -11.62 13.99
N ARG A 500 3.59 -11.13 12.81
CA ARG A 500 2.21 -10.69 12.53
C ARG A 500 1.30 -11.89 12.23
N ILE A 501 0.07 -11.86 12.72
CA ILE A 501 -0.98 -12.81 12.33
C ILE A 501 -1.46 -12.49 10.90
N THR A 502 -1.51 -13.51 10.04
CA THR A 502 -1.93 -13.44 8.64
C THR A 502 -3.13 -14.37 8.39
N GLN A 503 -3.87 -14.17 7.29
CA GLN A 503 -4.98 -15.04 6.90
C GLN A 503 -4.58 -16.09 5.85
N SER A 504 -3.31 -16.12 5.46
CA SER A 504 -2.73 -17.15 4.60
C SER A 504 -2.79 -18.53 5.26
N ASN A 505 -3.17 -19.56 4.50
CA ASN A 505 -2.99 -20.95 4.93
C ASN A 505 -1.53 -21.42 4.72
N LEU A 506 -1.12 -22.40 5.51
CA LEU A 506 0.23 -22.96 5.52
C LEU A 506 0.73 -23.38 4.14
N THR A 507 -0.08 -24.11 3.36
CA THR A 507 0.27 -24.56 2.01
C THR A 507 0.55 -23.39 1.06
N SER A 508 -0.19 -22.29 1.17
CA SER A 508 0.06 -21.10 0.36
C SER A 508 1.33 -20.37 0.80
N ALA A 509 1.58 -20.29 2.12
CA ALA A 509 2.81 -19.68 2.64
C ALA A 509 4.06 -20.47 2.21
N ILE A 510 4.02 -21.81 2.29
CA ILE A 510 5.08 -22.70 1.79
C ILE A 510 5.32 -22.48 0.29
N ARG A 511 4.26 -22.46 -0.54
CA ARG A 511 4.38 -22.20 -1.98
C ARG A 511 4.94 -20.80 -2.28
N CYS A 512 4.58 -19.79 -1.49
CA CYS A 512 5.16 -18.45 -1.62
C CYS A 512 6.65 -18.44 -1.30
N ASP A 513 7.11 -19.21 -0.30
CA ASP A 513 8.54 -19.37 -0.02
C ASP A 513 9.29 -20.17 -1.10
N GLU A 514 8.69 -21.24 -1.63
CA GLU A 514 9.23 -22.02 -2.77
C GLU A 514 9.37 -21.18 -4.05
N LEU A 515 8.37 -20.35 -4.35
CA LEU A 515 8.34 -19.49 -5.54
C LEU A 515 9.17 -18.21 -5.38
N SER A 516 9.50 -17.80 -4.15
CA SER A 516 10.32 -16.63 -3.85
C SER A 516 11.80 -16.95 -4.07
N PRO A 517 12.45 -16.52 -5.18
CA PRO A 517 13.81 -16.93 -5.47
C PRO A 517 14.74 -16.18 -4.52
N ALA A 518 15.31 -16.89 -3.55
CA ALA A 518 15.84 -16.34 -2.29
C ALA A 518 16.78 -15.11 -2.39
N ASN A 519 17.45 -14.91 -3.54
CA ASN A 519 18.36 -13.80 -3.78
C ASN A 519 18.03 -12.93 -5.02
N ARG A 520 16.86 -13.07 -5.67
CA ARG A 520 16.51 -12.22 -6.83
C ARG A 520 15.84 -10.91 -6.42
N SER A 521 16.70 -9.92 -6.13
CA SER A 521 16.44 -8.47 -6.23
C SER A 521 15.53 -7.83 -5.17
N ARG A 522 16.11 -6.85 -4.43
CA ARG A 522 15.37 -5.84 -3.64
C ARG A 522 14.49 -4.90 -4.49
N ARG A 523 14.53 -5.00 -5.82
CA ARG A 523 13.65 -4.26 -6.76
C ARG A 523 12.65 -5.23 -7.38
N ARG A 524 11.36 -4.98 -7.12
CA ARG A 524 10.16 -5.70 -7.63
C ARG A 524 9.85 -7.08 -7.02
N SER A 525 9.86 -7.20 -5.69
CA SER A 525 8.82 -8.02 -5.03
C SER A 525 7.65 -7.11 -4.64
N LEU A 526 6.81 -6.78 -5.63
CA LEU A 526 5.50 -6.14 -5.41
C LEU A 526 4.37 -7.19 -5.32
N LEU A 527 4.75 -8.46 -5.15
CA LEU A 527 3.96 -9.46 -4.44
C LEU A 527 3.98 -9.09 -2.95
N THR A 528 3.14 -8.13 -2.59
CA THR A 528 2.67 -7.94 -1.21
C THR A 528 2.05 -9.26 -0.73
N TYR A 529 2.19 -9.59 0.56
CA TYR A 529 1.51 -10.75 1.14
C TYR A 529 0.00 -10.68 0.87
N GLY A 530 -0.62 -11.83 0.63
CA GLY A 530 -1.98 -11.93 0.06
C GLY A 530 -3.11 -11.31 0.90
N ASP A 531 -2.86 -10.97 2.17
CA ASP A 531 -3.82 -10.32 3.07
C ASP A 531 -4.42 -9.05 2.45
N ASP A 532 -3.60 -8.15 1.88
CA ASP A 532 -4.09 -6.86 1.34
C ASP A 532 -4.98 -7.05 0.09
N MET A 533 -4.72 -8.08 -0.72
CA MET A 533 -5.53 -8.41 -1.90
C MET A 533 -6.82 -9.17 -1.54
N GLY A 534 -6.80 -9.95 -0.44
CA GLY A 534 -7.99 -10.56 0.15
C GLY A 534 -8.85 -9.56 0.94
N SER A 535 -8.26 -8.42 1.35
CA SER A 535 -8.96 -7.32 2.00
C SER A 535 -9.95 -6.63 1.05
N MET A 536 -9.53 -6.33 -0.19
CA MET A 536 -10.32 -5.53 -1.14
C MET A 536 -11.76 -6.02 -1.33
N LEU A 537 -12.71 -5.12 -1.04
CA LEU A 537 -14.07 -5.21 -1.55
C LEU A 537 -14.02 -5.31 -3.07
N SER A 538 -14.74 -6.30 -3.62
CA SER A 538 -14.65 -6.61 -5.05
C SER A 538 -14.99 -5.41 -5.92
N TYR A 539 -14.17 -5.16 -6.94
CA TYR A 539 -14.68 -4.63 -8.21
C TYR A 539 -15.97 -5.42 -8.55
N GLY A 540 -17.10 -4.71 -8.65
CA GLY A 540 -18.43 -5.29 -8.87
C GLY A 540 -19.42 -5.29 -7.69
N ARG A 541 -19.04 -4.95 -6.45
CA ARG A 541 -20.03 -4.63 -5.39
C ARG A 541 -20.36 -3.14 -5.41
N GLN A 542 -21.61 -2.80 -5.77
CA GLN A 542 -22.06 -1.41 -5.85
C GLN A 542 -21.92 -0.67 -4.50
N SER A 543 -21.17 0.42 -4.52
CA SER A 543 -20.97 1.34 -3.40
C SER A 543 -22.19 2.24 -3.15
N VAL A 544 -22.30 2.90 -1.99
CA VAL A 544 -23.44 3.80 -1.72
C VAL A 544 -23.45 5.02 -2.64
N PRO A 545 -22.33 5.73 -2.91
CA PRO A 545 -22.33 6.88 -3.82
C PRO A 545 -22.78 6.49 -5.23
N GLU A 546 -22.30 5.34 -5.72
CA GLU A 546 -22.67 4.75 -7.00
C GLU A 546 -24.16 4.36 -7.06
N TRP A 547 -24.68 3.73 -5.99
CA TRP A 547 -26.11 3.43 -5.88
C TRP A 547 -26.96 4.71 -5.89
N VAL A 548 -26.62 5.68 -5.03
CA VAL A 548 -27.28 6.99 -4.94
C VAL A 548 -27.31 7.70 -6.31
N LYS A 549 -26.18 7.71 -7.03
CA LYS A 549 -26.07 8.21 -8.40
C LYS A 549 -26.99 7.47 -9.38
N THR A 550 -27.04 6.14 -9.33
CA THR A 550 -27.89 5.34 -10.23
C THR A 550 -29.39 5.42 -9.91
N THR A 551 -29.78 5.63 -8.65
CA THR A 551 -31.19 5.60 -8.21
C THR A 551 -31.83 6.98 -8.14
N PHE A 552 -31.11 8.01 -7.71
CA PHE A 552 -31.62 9.38 -7.64
C PHE A 552 -31.17 10.27 -8.80
N GLY A 553 -30.20 9.81 -9.60
CA GLY A 553 -29.65 10.53 -10.75
C GLY A 553 -28.42 11.38 -10.41
N TYR A 554 -27.62 11.67 -11.42
CA TYR A 554 -26.33 12.36 -11.29
C TYR A 554 -26.46 13.87 -11.01
N ARG A 555 -27.63 14.49 -11.28
CA ARG A 555 -28.01 15.85 -10.83
C ARG A 555 -28.87 15.83 -9.55
N SER A 556 -28.80 14.79 -8.72
CA SER A 556 -29.49 14.80 -7.41
C SER A 556 -28.67 15.49 -6.33
N GLY A 557 -29.36 16.12 -5.37
CA GLY A 557 -28.72 16.72 -4.19
C GLY A 557 -27.96 15.68 -3.33
N ALA A 558 -28.47 14.45 -3.26
CA ALA A 558 -27.79 13.35 -2.58
C ALA A 558 -26.47 12.97 -3.29
N ALA A 559 -26.47 12.84 -4.63
CA ALA A 559 -25.25 12.55 -5.39
C ALA A 559 -24.22 13.69 -5.27
N ALA A 560 -24.66 14.95 -5.30
CA ALA A 560 -23.80 16.11 -5.08
C ALA A 560 -23.08 16.07 -3.72
N ILE A 561 -23.81 15.76 -2.64
CA ILE A 561 -23.25 15.66 -1.29
C ILE A 561 -22.29 14.46 -1.19
N CYS A 562 -22.65 13.28 -1.70
CA CYS A 562 -21.76 12.12 -1.70
C CYS A 562 -20.45 12.37 -2.48
N LEU A 563 -20.50 13.13 -3.59
CA LEU A 563 -19.29 13.56 -4.31
C LEU A 563 -18.43 14.52 -3.46
N THR A 564 -19.03 15.55 -2.85
CA THR A 564 -18.31 16.49 -1.96
C THR A 564 -17.57 15.74 -0.85
N HIS A 565 -18.25 14.82 -0.14
CA HIS A 565 -17.62 14.03 0.90
C HIS A 565 -16.48 13.13 0.38
N ALA A 566 -16.68 12.46 -0.74
CA ALA A 566 -15.64 11.62 -1.37
C ALA A 566 -14.39 12.44 -1.75
N ILE A 567 -14.57 13.67 -2.24
CA ILE A 567 -13.49 14.60 -2.55
C ILE A 567 -12.73 15.03 -1.28
N LEU A 568 -13.44 15.44 -0.21
CA LEU A 568 -12.82 15.91 1.04
C LEU A 568 -12.03 14.80 1.77
N ASN A 569 -12.49 13.55 1.67
CA ASN A 569 -11.79 12.37 2.18
C ASN A 569 -10.73 11.80 1.21
N GLY A 570 -10.68 12.27 -0.04
CA GLY A 570 -9.75 11.76 -1.07
C GLY A 570 -10.04 10.33 -1.52
N HIS A 571 -11.25 9.80 -1.28
CA HIS A 571 -11.56 8.38 -1.42
C HIS A 571 -11.75 7.99 -2.90
N SER A 572 -10.63 7.62 -3.53
CA SER A 572 -10.49 7.41 -4.98
C SER A 572 -11.54 6.50 -5.63
N HIS A 573 -12.01 5.46 -4.94
CA HIS A 573 -13.02 4.54 -5.50
C HIS A 573 -14.38 5.23 -5.69
N ALA A 574 -14.88 5.95 -4.68
CA ALA A 574 -16.12 6.71 -4.81
C ALA A 574 -15.97 7.88 -5.80
N ILE A 575 -14.81 8.56 -5.82
CA ILE A 575 -14.55 9.60 -6.82
C ILE A 575 -14.64 9.01 -8.24
N SER A 576 -14.03 7.85 -8.50
CA SER A 576 -14.10 7.17 -9.81
C SER A 576 -15.50 6.68 -10.18
N ALA A 577 -16.30 6.17 -9.22
CA ALA A 577 -17.68 5.77 -9.47
C ALA A 577 -18.60 6.98 -9.79
N MET A 578 -18.37 8.13 -9.16
CA MET A 578 -19.13 9.36 -9.38
C MET A 578 -18.68 10.08 -10.66
N LEU A 579 -17.37 10.14 -10.89
CA LEU A 579 -16.68 10.71 -12.05
C LEU A 579 -15.97 9.58 -12.83
N PRO A 580 -16.67 8.85 -13.73
CA PRO A 580 -16.10 7.73 -14.49
C PRO A 580 -15.06 8.22 -15.51
N GLY A 581 -13.86 8.50 -14.99
CA GLY A 581 -12.88 9.34 -15.66
C GLY A 581 -11.86 8.60 -16.53
N MET A 582 -11.74 7.27 -16.40
CA MET A 582 -10.76 6.44 -17.10
C MET A 582 -11.33 5.09 -17.52
N ASP A 583 -11.87 5.04 -18.74
CA ASP A 583 -11.85 3.80 -19.54
C ASP A 583 -10.63 3.87 -20.48
N MET A 584 -9.44 3.60 -19.93
CA MET A 584 -8.13 3.92 -20.55
C MET A 584 -7.80 3.12 -21.83
N LEU A 585 -8.65 2.20 -22.27
CA LEU A 585 -8.32 1.22 -23.31
C LEU A 585 -9.36 1.06 -24.44
N THR A 586 -10.59 1.60 -24.32
CA THR A 586 -11.71 1.11 -25.16
C THR A 586 -12.67 2.15 -25.74
N ALA A 587 -12.73 3.41 -25.26
CA ALA A 587 -13.72 4.39 -25.71
C ALA A 587 -13.13 5.59 -26.51
N PRO A 588 -13.56 5.85 -27.76
CA PRO A 588 -13.11 7.02 -28.53
C PRO A 588 -13.70 8.33 -27.98
N ALA A 589 -12.82 9.30 -27.68
CA ALA A 589 -13.09 10.47 -26.84
C ALA A 589 -13.92 11.61 -27.48
N LYS A 590 -15.12 11.32 -28.01
CA LYS A 590 -16.01 12.34 -28.64
C LYS A 590 -17.49 12.30 -28.23
N ARG A 591 -17.84 11.69 -27.10
CA ARG A 591 -19.15 11.89 -26.45
C ARG A 591 -18.99 12.14 -24.95
N VAL A 592 -19.60 13.22 -24.47
CA VAL A 592 -19.81 13.44 -23.04
C VAL A 592 -20.80 12.38 -22.56
N LEU A 593 -20.35 11.52 -21.64
CA LEU A 593 -21.24 10.58 -20.95
C LEU A 593 -22.18 11.38 -20.04
N PRO A 594 -23.52 11.17 -20.12
CA PRO A 594 -24.46 11.91 -19.28
C PRO A 594 -24.31 11.55 -17.79
N ASP A 595 -23.93 10.30 -17.48
CA ASP A 595 -23.83 9.77 -16.12
C ASP A 595 -22.56 10.23 -15.36
N ARG A 596 -22.36 11.54 -15.23
CA ARG A 596 -21.33 12.15 -14.36
C ARG A 596 -21.93 13.22 -13.43
N VAL A 597 -21.59 13.16 -12.15
CA VAL A 597 -22.00 14.16 -11.15
C VAL A 597 -21.16 15.41 -11.35
N PRO A 598 -21.72 16.63 -11.51
CA PRO A 598 -20.91 17.81 -11.79
C PRO A 598 -20.02 18.21 -10.60
N ILE A 599 -18.74 18.44 -10.90
CA ILE A 599 -17.77 19.12 -10.01
C ILE A 599 -18.07 20.62 -9.96
N THR A 600 -17.72 21.28 -8.85
CA THR A 600 -17.96 22.72 -8.64
C THR A 600 -16.70 23.45 -8.17
N PHE A 601 -16.68 24.77 -8.33
CA PHE A 601 -15.59 25.59 -7.80
C PHE A 601 -15.53 25.54 -6.26
N GLU A 602 -16.70 25.43 -5.59
CA GLU A 602 -16.85 25.17 -4.16
C GLU A 602 -16.02 23.95 -3.68
N HIS A 603 -15.92 22.87 -4.47
CA HIS A 603 -15.05 21.73 -4.14
C HIS A 603 -13.56 22.14 -4.02
N PHE A 604 -13.07 22.99 -4.93
CA PHE A 604 -11.70 23.49 -4.88
C PHE A 604 -11.49 24.48 -3.73
N GLN A 605 -12.50 25.31 -3.41
CA GLN A 605 -12.45 26.21 -2.26
C GLN A 605 -12.36 25.43 -0.93
N MET A 606 -13.13 24.35 -0.77
CA MET A 606 -13.08 23.49 0.41
C MET A 606 -11.73 22.75 0.53
N LEU A 607 -11.18 22.26 -0.58
CA LEU A 607 -9.86 21.63 -0.62
C LEU A 607 -8.72 22.61 -0.30
N ALA A 608 -8.79 23.85 -0.80
CA ALA A 608 -7.87 24.92 -0.45
C ALA A 608 -7.92 25.23 1.05
N ARG A 609 -9.13 25.38 1.61
CA ARG A 609 -9.35 25.60 3.05
C ARG A 609 -8.71 24.51 3.91
N LEU A 610 -8.80 23.24 3.49
CA LEU A 610 -8.15 22.10 4.16
C LEU A 610 -6.67 21.87 3.78
N GLY A 611 -6.11 22.63 2.82
CA GLY A 611 -4.74 22.47 2.31
C GLY A 611 -4.47 21.19 1.50
N ARG A 612 -5.51 20.47 1.08
CA ARG A 612 -5.43 19.12 0.46
C ARG A 612 -5.33 19.19 -1.06
N ALA A 613 -4.47 18.34 -1.65
CA ALA A 613 -4.39 18.23 -3.11
C ALA A 613 -5.74 17.79 -3.72
N PRO A 614 -6.25 18.48 -4.78
CA PRO A 614 -7.41 17.99 -5.52
C PRO A 614 -7.08 16.67 -6.24
N HIS A 615 -8.07 15.78 -6.31
CA HIS A 615 -7.89 14.48 -6.97
C HIS A 615 -7.77 14.65 -8.48
N CYS A 616 -6.87 13.89 -9.13
CA CYS A 616 -6.57 14.05 -10.55
C CYS A 616 -7.82 13.96 -11.46
N TYR A 617 -8.80 13.10 -11.11
CA TYR A 617 -10.06 13.02 -11.84
C TYR A 617 -10.80 14.36 -11.96
N MET A 618 -10.66 15.29 -10.99
CA MET A 618 -11.29 16.61 -11.06
C MET A 618 -10.68 17.46 -12.20
N PHE A 619 -9.35 17.43 -12.36
CA PHE A 619 -8.68 18.11 -13.46
C PHE A 619 -8.98 17.43 -14.80
N ASN A 620 -8.94 16.09 -14.86
CA ASN A 620 -9.28 15.33 -16.06
C ASN A 620 -10.71 15.60 -16.57
N GLU A 621 -11.68 15.89 -15.69
CA GLU A 621 -13.03 16.27 -16.12
C GLU A 621 -13.11 17.72 -16.63
N ILE A 622 -12.32 18.66 -16.07
CA ILE A 622 -12.17 20.02 -16.63
C ILE A 622 -11.52 19.95 -18.02
N GLU A 623 -10.47 19.14 -18.19
CA GLU A 623 -9.78 18.93 -19.48
C GLU A 623 -10.71 18.34 -20.55
N LYS A 624 -11.72 17.57 -20.15
CA LYS A 624 -12.82 17.07 -21.02
C LYS A 624 -13.97 18.08 -21.23
N GLY A 625 -13.82 19.32 -20.79
CA GLY A 625 -14.88 20.34 -20.88
C GLY A 625 -16.04 20.11 -19.91
N ALA A 626 -15.74 20.00 -18.61
CA ALA A 626 -16.78 20.09 -17.58
C ALA A 626 -17.43 21.49 -17.58
N GLU A 627 -18.76 21.52 -17.44
CA GLU A 627 -19.53 22.77 -17.26
C GLU A 627 -19.02 23.52 -16.01
N PHE A 628 -18.93 24.85 -16.07
CA PHE A 628 -18.52 25.64 -14.91
C PHE A 628 -19.71 25.91 -13.99
N TYR A 629 -19.66 25.38 -12.77
CA TYR A 629 -20.61 25.66 -11.69
C TYR A 629 -19.84 26.18 -10.47
N HIS A 630 -20.34 27.26 -9.85
CA HIS A 630 -19.75 27.79 -8.63
C HIS A 630 -20.14 26.94 -7.42
N SER A 631 -21.45 26.68 -7.24
CA SER A 631 -21.99 25.87 -6.15
C SER A 631 -22.80 24.69 -6.69
N ALA A 632 -23.06 23.69 -5.84
CA ALA A 632 -23.94 22.58 -6.24
C ALA A 632 -25.36 23.07 -6.58
N ASN A 633 -25.84 24.14 -5.93
CA ASN A 633 -27.20 24.66 -6.15
C ASN A 633 -27.42 25.13 -7.60
N ASP A 634 -26.34 25.55 -8.29
CA ASP A 634 -26.37 26.11 -9.64
C ASP A 634 -26.93 25.12 -10.67
N TYR A 635 -26.54 23.84 -10.54
CA TYR A 635 -26.99 22.75 -11.41
C TYR A 635 -28.20 21.97 -10.90
N LEU A 636 -28.50 22.07 -9.60
CA LEU A 636 -29.74 21.54 -9.01
C LEU A 636 -30.94 22.43 -9.36
N ALA A 637 -30.74 23.74 -9.48
CA ALA A 637 -31.80 24.69 -9.79
C ALA A 637 -32.24 24.67 -11.27
N THR A 638 -31.41 24.19 -12.20
CA THR A 638 -31.74 24.20 -13.64
C THR A 638 -32.77 23.14 -14.04
N ASP A 639 -32.77 21.96 -13.41
CA ASP A 639 -33.77 20.91 -13.69
C ASP A 639 -35.20 21.31 -13.25
N SER A 640 -35.34 22.27 -12.32
CA SER A 640 -36.64 22.86 -11.98
C SER A 640 -37.29 23.69 -13.12
N LYS A 641 -36.52 24.01 -14.18
CA LYS A 641 -36.95 24.87 -15.30
C LYS A 641 -37.11 24.13 -16.63
N SER A 642 -36.62 22.90 -16.75
CA SER A 642 -36.64 22.11 -18.00
C SER A 642 -37.98 21.43 -18.28
N THR A 643 -38.79 21.17 -17.25
CA THR A 643 -40.07 20.44 -17.34
C THR A 643 -41.30 21.31 -17.65
N ALA A 644 -41.18 22.64 -17.65
CA ALA A 644 -42.31 23.58 -17.70
C ALA A 644 -42.89 23.86 -19.12
N LYS A 645 -43.05 22.85 -19.99
CA LYS A 645 -43.66 23.01 -21.33
C LYS A 645 -44.54 21.83 -21.81
N SER A 646 -45.65 21.55 -21.13
CA SER A 646 -46.79 20.83 -21.73
C SER A 646 -48.14 21.16 -21.07
N SER A 647 -49.22 21.12 -21.88
CA SER A 647 -50.64 20.99 -21.49
C SER A 647 -51.24 21.89 -20.38
N SER A 648 -51.71 23.07 -20.81
CA SER A 648 -53.11 23.56 -20.70
C SER A 648 -53.85 23.76 -19.36
N SER A 649 -54.21 25.03 -19.13
CA SER A 649 -55.59 25.52 -18.84
C SER A 649 -56.31 25.19 -17.52
N SER A 650 -56.34 26.19 -16.61
CA SER A 650 -57.60 26.74 -16.07
C SER A 650 -57.40 28.18 -15.52
N ARG A 651 -58.49 28.88 -15.19
CA ARG A 651 -58.52 30.30 -14.75
C ARG A 651 -58.85 30.43 -13.26
N THR A 652 -58.16 31.31 -12.51
CA THR A 652 -58.74 32.52 -11.85
C THR A 652 -57.68 33.32 -11.05
N SER A 653 -58.06 34.48 -10.51
CA SER A 653 -57.21 35.61 -10.13
C SER A 653 -56.95 35.79 -8.62
N SER A 654 -55.86 36.48 -8.24
CA SER A 654 -55.94 37.72 -7.40
C SER A 654 -54.60 38.44 -7.06
N ARG A 655 -54.26 39.44 -7.88
CA ARG A 655 -53.70 40.78 -7.56
C ARG A 655 -53.14 41.12 -6.15
N ARG A 656 -51.85 41.56 -6.11
CA ARG A 656 -51.29 42.85 -5.58
C ARG A 656 -49.75 42.84 -5.81
N GLN A 657 -49.08 43.75 -6.52
CA GLN A 657 -48.96 45.23 -6.51
C GLN A 657 -48.07 45.85 -5.41
N SER A 658 -46.81 46.16 -5.75
CA SER A 658 -46.17 47.48 -5.53
C SER A 658 -44.81 47.57 -6.25
N ALA A 659 -44.39 48.79 -6.65
CA ALA A 659 -43.09 49.08 -7.29
C ALA A 659 -42.42 50.31 -6.63
N PRO A 660 -41.08 50.48 -6.72
CA PRO A 660 -40.33 51.43 -5.89
C PRO A 660 -40.17 52.84 -6.50
N VAL A 661 -39.84 53.82 -5.65
CA VAL A 661 -39.42 55.20 -6.02
C VAL A 661 -38.20 55.60 -5.16
N PRO A 662 -37.13 56.21 -5.73
CA PRO A 662 -35.88 56.54 -5.02
C PRO A 662 -35.76 58.02 -4.60
N ARG A 663 -34.72 58.40 -3.82
CA ARG A 663 -33.93 59.65 -4.01
C ARG A 663 -32.73 59.92 -3.05
N GLN A 664 -31.60 60.28 -3.67
CA GLN A 664 -30.66 61.40 -3.35
C GLN A 664 -29.72 61.40 -2.11
N LYS A 665 -28.62 62.17 -2.28
CA LYS A 665 -27.51 62.48 -1.33
C LYS A 665 -27.49 63.99 -1.00
N PRO A 666 -26.94 64.40 0.16
CA PRO A 666 -25.98 65.52 0.23
C PRO A 666 -24.84 65.30 1.28
N THR A 667 -23.86 66.18 1.55
CA THR A 667 -22.77 66.78 0.73
C THR A 667 -21.71 67.47 1.65
N LEU A 668 -20.42 67.49 1.23
CA LEU A 668 -19.37 68.51 1.52
C LEU A 668 -18.86 68.78 2.97
N LYS A 669 -17.51 68.78 3.14
CA LYS A 669 -16.66 70.00 3.38
C LYS A 669 -15.14 69.71 3.37
N ARG A 670 -14.31 70.77 3.35
CA ARG A 670 -12.81 70.83 3.28
C ARG A 670 -12.29 71.83 4.35
N PRO A 671 -11.02 71.75 4.85
CA PRO A 671 -10.02 72.77 4.43
C PRO A 671 -8.49 72.43 4.49
N ARG A 672 -7.76 72.79 3.42
CA ARG A 672 -6.44 73.48 3.28
C ARG A 672 -5.18 73.24 4.18
N ARG A 673 -4.02 73.20 3.46
CA ARG A 673 -2.62 73.72 3.76
C ARG A 673 -1.74 72.93 4.75
N SER A 674 -0.40 72.76 4.61
CA SER A 674 0.64 72.97 3.55
C SER A 674 1.89 72.07 3.91
N ALA A 675 3.17 72.17 3.46
CA ALA A 675 3.98 73.04 2.58
C ALA A 675 5.33 72.38 2.15
N ALA A 676 5.92 72.82 1.01
CA ALA A 676 7.39 72.79 0.66
C ALA A 676 8.12 71.41 0.53
N LYS A 677 9.26 71.25 -0.17
CA LYS A 677 10.07 72.12 -1.06
C LYS A 677 10.88 71.30 -2.11
N ALA A 678 11.41 72.01 -3.12
CA ALA A 678 12.16 71.59 -4.32
C ALA A 678 13.36 70.61 -4.19
N VAL A 679 13.76 70.02 -5.33
CA VAL A 679 15.02 70.29 -6.09
C VAL A 679 14.83 69.88 -7.57
N VAL A 680 15.71 70.29 -8.49
CA VAL A 680 15.51 70.34 -9.96
C VAL A 680 16.73 69.74 -10.71
N SER A 681 16.54 69.45 -12.01
CA SER A 681 17.56 69.20 -13.07
C SER A 681 18.03 67.73 -13.23
N TYR A 682 18.52 67.30 -14.41
CA TYR A 682 18.75 68.00 -15.70
C TYR A 682 18.10 67.24 -16.87
N ALA A 683 17.95 67.89 -18.02
CA ALA A 683 17.57 67.26 -19.29
C ALA A 683 18.52 67.70 -20.41
N VAL A 684 18.78 66.81 -21.36
CA VAL A 684 19.34 67.12 -22.70
C VAL A 684 18.59 66.24 -23.72
N PRO A 685 17.99 66.81 -24.78
CA PRO A 685 17.31 66.07 -25.85
C PRO A 685 18.23 65.85 -27.06
N ASP A 686 17.73 65.14 -28.07
CA ASP A 686 17.96 65.27 -29.53
C ASP A 686 17.29 64.06 -30.24
N SER A 687 16.80 64.10 -31.48
CA SER A 687 16.51 65.19 -32.42
C SER A 687 15.64 64.62 -33.59
N ASP A 688 14.81 65.47 -34.19
CA ASP A 688 14.21 65.41 -35.55
C ASP A 688 13.22 64.26 -35.88
N GLU A 689 11.99 64.49 -36.39
CA GLU A 689 11.52 65.15 -37.64
C GLU A 689 11.64 64.24 -38.89
N ASP A 690 10.65 64.15 -39.80
CA ASP A 690 9.29 64.73 -39.86
C ASP A 690 8.36 63.79 -40.70
N ASP A 691 7.08 64.17 -40.81
CA ASP A 691 6.33 64.39 -42.07
C ASP A 691 4.86 63.89 -42.04
N LYS A 692 4.03 64.48 -42.91
CA LYS A 692 2.57 64.63 -42.75
C LYS A 692 1.81 64.24 -44.02
N MET A 693 0.53 63.87 -43.87
CA MET A 693 -0.54 64.39 -44.75
C MET A 693 -1.94 64.19 -44.15
N GLU A 694 -2.86 65.11 -44.48
CA GLU A 694 -4.26 65.15 -43.99
C GLU A 694 -5.23 64.51 -45.00
N GLY A 695 -6.44 64.12 -44.56
CA GLY A 695 -7.37 63.33 -45.39
C GLY A 695 -8.85 63.26 -44.98
N ASN A 696 -9.39 64.34 -44.41
CA ASN A 696 -10.80 64.81 -44.34
C ASN A 696 -12.02 63.84 -44.46
N ASP A 697 -13.00 63.96 -43.53
CA ASP A 697 -14.46 63.61 -43.55
C ASP A 697 -14.95 62.29 -44.23
N ASP A 698 -15.98 61.56 -43.75
CA ASP A 698 -17.29 62.08 -43.30
C ASP A 698 -18.16 61.03 -42.53
N LYS A 699 -18.94 61.52 -41.56
CA LYS A 699 -20.16 60.96 -40.88
C LYS A 699 -20.21 59.51 -40.29
N PRO A 700 -21.00 59.30 -39.20
CA PRO A 700 -21.10 58.00 -38.51
C PRO A 700 -22.29 57.13 -38.98
N VAL A 701 -22.06 55.82 -39.09
CA VAL A 701 -23.12 54.79 -39.17
C VAL A 701 -23.20 54.04 -37.84
N LYS A 702 -24.42 53.79 -37.34
CA LYS A 702 -24.64 52.97 -36.14
C LYS A 702 -24.37 51.49 -36.45
N ALA A 703 -23.26 50.96 -35.97
CA ALA A 703 -23.07 49.52 -35.84
C ALA A 703 -23.79 49.01 -34.57
N GLU A 704 -24.38 47.82 -34.66
CA GLU A 704 -25.16 47.22 -33.57
C GLU A 704 -24.26 46.66 -32.46
N ALA A 705 -24.83 46.51 -31.25
CA ALA A 705 -24.11 45.95 -30.11
C ALA A 705 -23.86 44.45 -30.29
N VAL A 706 -22.78 44.11 -30.99
CA VAL A 706 -22.26 42.74 -31.08
C VAL A 706 -22.08 42.19 -29.66
N LYS A 707 -22.84 41.14 -29.33
CA LYS A 707 -22.56 40.35 -28.13
C LYS A 707 -21.14 39.81 -28.26
N GLY A 708 -20.26 40.16 -27.32
CA GLY A 708 -18.94 39.55 -27.22
C GLY A 708 -19.06 38.02 -27.11
N PRO A 709 -18.04 37.27 -27.56
CA PRO A 709 -18.05 35.80 -27.47
C PRO A 709 -18.28 35.36 -26.02
N GLU A 710 -19.17 34.39 -25.83
CA GLU A 710 -19.49 33.89 -24.50
C GLU A 710 -18.30 33.09 -23.95
N GLU A 711 -17.68 33.57 -22.86
CA GLU A 711 -16.51 32.92 -22.22
C GLU A 711 -16.70 31.40 -22.11
N SER A 712 -15.73 30.62 -22.62
CA SER A 712 -15.74 29.16 -22.55
C SER A 712 -15.78 28.68 -21.11
N TYR A 713 -16.37 27.50 -20.88
CA TYR A 713 -16.33 26.87 -19.54
C TYR A 713 -14.89 26.62 -19.09
N LEU A 714 -13.97 26.28 -20.00
CA LEU A 714 -12.55 26.09 -19.67
C LEU A 714 -11.87 27.40 -19.27
N GLU A 715 -12.20 28.52 -19.94
CA GLU A 715 -11.71 29.86 -19.58
C GLU A 715 -12.22 30.27 -18.19
N LYS A 716 -13.51 30.02 -17.90
CA LYS A 716 -14.11 30.24 -16.57
C LYS A 716 -13.44 29.41 -15.48
N TRP A 717 -13.14 28.14 -15.74
CA TRP A 717 -12.35 27.31 -14.81
C TRP A 717 -10.95 27.89 -14.59
N VAL A 718 -10.19 28.17 -15.66
CA VAL A 718 -8.81 28.69 -15.58
C VAL A 718 -8.74 30.06 -14.89
N LYS A 719 -9.73 30.93 -15.08
CA LYS A 719 -9.88 32.23 -14.43
C LYS A 719 -10.03 32.07 -12.92
N ASN A 720 -11.08 31.38 -12.47
CA ASN A 720 -11.37 31.21 -11.04
C ASN A 720 -10.29 30.39 -10.31
N LEU A 721 -9.72 29.35 -10.93
CA LEU A 721 -8.61 28.58 -10.36
C LEU A 721 -7.30 29.39 -10.31
N SER A 722 -7.05 30.31 -11.26
CA SER A 722 -5.91 31.23 -11.18
C SER A 722 -6.04 32.21 -10.02
N ASP A 723 -7.24 32.73 -9.75
CA ASP A 723 -7.47 33.65 -8.63
C ASP A 723 -7.44 32.96 -7.26
N LEU A 724 -7.83 31.67 -7.21
CA LEU A 724 -7.64 30.82 -6.03
C LEU A 724 -6.15 30.50 -5.79
N LEU A 725 -5.38 30.20 -6.84
CA LEU A 725 -3.92 30.04 -6.74
C LEU A 725 -3.24 31.33 -6.24
N ARG A 726 -3.61 32.49 -6.80
CA ARG A 726 -3.16 33.81 -6.33
C ARG A 726 -3.54 34.11 -4.88
N ALA A 727 -4.59 33.50 -4.33
CA ALA A 727 -4.91 33.60 -2.91
C ALA A 727 -3.96 32.76 -2.06
N GLU A 728 -3.72 31.50 -2.44
CA GLU A 728 -2.79 30.61 -1.75
C GLU A 728 -1.33 31.06 -1.83
N GLU A 729 -0.91 31.70 -2.92
CA GLU A 729 0.39 32.37 -3.03
C GLU A 729 0.51 33.54 -2.04
N ARG A 730 -0.55 34.34 -1.86
CA ARG A 730 -0.57 35.44 -0.88
C ARG A 730 -0.56 34.92 0.55
N ASN A 731 -1.32 33.86 0.84
CA ASN A 731 -1.33 33.18 2.13
C ASN A 731 0.05 32.61 2.47
N HIS A 732 0.69 31.91 1.54
CA HIS A 732 2.04 31.37 1.73
C HIS A 732 3.10 32.47 1.89
N LYS A 733 3.05 33.54 1.07
CA LYS A 733 3.95 34.70 1.20
C LYS A 733 3.73 35.48 2.51
N ALA A 734 2.52 35.47 3.09
CA ALA A 734 2.26 36.03 4.41
C ALA A 734 2.80 35.13 5.54
N LEU A 735 2.61 33.81 5.46
CA LEU A 735 3.15 32.84 6.42
C LEU A 735 4.69 32.84 6.45
N LYS A 736 5.35 32.88 5.27
CA LYS A 736 6.82 32.97 5.20
C LYS A 736 7.33 34.24 5.89
N ARG A 737 6.74 35.41 5.57
CA ARG A 737 7.06 36.69 6.25
C ARG A 737 6.82 36.69 7.75
N ALA A 738 5.80 35.98 8.25
CA ALA A 738 5.53 35.86 9.68
C ALA A 738 6.59 35.00 10.38
N TRP A 739 7.05 33.91 9.74
CA TRP A 739 8.16 33.09 10.21
C TRP A 739 9.50 33.84 10.13
N ASP A 740 9.76 34.57 9.03
CA ASP A 740 10.96 35.41 8.86
C ASP A 740 11.07 36.47 9.97
N ALA A 741 9.93 37.03 10.42
CA ALA A 741 9.85 38.04 11.48
C ALA A 741 9.93 37.48 12.91
N GLY A 742 9.79 36.16 13.10
CA GLY A 742 9.79 35.48 14.39
C GLY A 742 10.86 34.39 14.50
N HIS A 743 11.96 34.52 13.73
CA HIS A 743 12.87 33.42 13.40
C HIS A 743 13.58 32.78 14.61
N ASP A 744 13.16 31.57 14.96
CA ASP A 744 13.94 30.61 15.76
C ASP A 744 14.72 29.68 14.79
N PRO A 745 16.06 29.60 14.89
CA PRO A 745 16.88 28.77 13.99
C PRO A 745 16.65 27.26 14.14
N GLY A 746 15.88 26.80 15.14
CA GLY A 746 15.45 25.41 15.28
C GLY A 746 14.22 25.02 14.44
N ILE A 747 13.46 25.98 13.90
CA ILE A 747 12.17 25.73 13.23
C ILE A 747 12.30 25.90 11.71
N PRO A 748 11.99 24.88 10.88
CA PRO A 748 12.09 25.00 9.42
C PRO A 748 11.02 25.95 8.84
N ALA A 749 11.36 26.61 7.71
CA ALA A 749 10.48 27.57 7.04
C ALA A 749 9.19 26.92 6.49
N PRO A 750 8.05 27.65 6.48
CA PRO A 750 6.77 27.11 6.04
C PRO A 750 6.77 26.79 4.54
N MET A 751 6.53 25.52 4.19
CA MET A 751 6.46 25.04 2.80
C MET A 751 5.09 25.31 2.14
N LYS A 752 5.08 25.40 0.80
CA LYS A 752 3.84 25.35 0.00
C LYS A 752 3.05 24.06 0.32
N ASN A 753 1.77 24.18 0.63
CA ASN A 753 0.88 23.06 1.00
C ASN A 753 0.56 22.14 -0.20
N ALA A 754 -0.15 21.03 0.05
CA ALA A 754 -0.43 20.03 -0.99
C ALA A 754 -1.40 20.54 -2.06
N PHE A 755 -2.40 21.35 -1.68
CA PHE A 755 -3.32 22.02 -2.61
C PHE A 755 -2.57 22.93 -3.59
N HIS A 756 -1.76 23.86 -3.07
CA HIS A 756 -0.98 24.84 -3.81
C HIS A 756 -0.01 24.15 -4.79
N LYS A 757 0.73 23.12 -4.33
CA LYS A 757 1.62 22.32 -5.19
C LYS A 757 0.89 21.66 -6.35
N ALA A 758 -0.21 20.95 -6.08
CA ALA A 758 -1.01 20.30 -7.12
C ALA A 758 -1.61 21.31 -8.12
N LEU A 759 -2.10 22.45 -7.61
CA LEU A 759 -2.72 23.48 -8.44
C LEU A 759 -1.70 24.15 -9.37
N ILE A 760 -0.45 24.41 -8.95
CA ILE A 760 0.61 24.87 -9.86
C ILE A 760 0.79 23.89 -11.02
N THR A 761 0.95 22.59 -10.74
CA THR A 761 1.19 21.56 -11.75
C THR A 761 0.06 21.49 -12.78
N HIS A 762 -1.20 21.38 -12.34
CA HIS A 762 -2.33 21.24 -13.25
C HIS A 762 -2.69 22.56 -13.97
N MET A 763 -2.46 23.73 -13.36
CA MET A 763 -2.70 25.02 -14.03
C MET A 763 -1.74 25.26 -15.21
N ARG A 764 -0.53 24.68 -15.21
CA ARG A 764 0.34 24.69 -16.41
C ARG A 764 -0.33 23.96 -17.59
N VAL A 765 -1.00 22.83 -17.34
CA VAL A 765 -1.72 22.03 -18.36
C VAL A 765 -2.98 22.76 -18.85
N LEU A 766 -3.87 23.19 -17.94
CA LEU A 766 -5.12 23.86 -18.31
C LEU A 766 -4.88 25.16 -19.11
N ARG A 767 -3.86 25.95 -18.76
CA ARG A 767 -3.48 27.16 -19.52
C ARG A 767 -2.89 26.84 -20.90
N LYS A 768 -2.20 25.70 -21.06
CA LYS A 768 -1.78 25.21 -22.38
C LYS A 768 -3.01 24.84 -23.22
N GLN A 769 -3.95 24.08 -22.67
CA GLN A 769 -5.17 23.68 -23.37
C GLN A 769 -6.06 24.86 -23.79
N VAL A 770 -6.18 25.92 -22.97
CA VAL A 770 -6.87 27.16 -23.38
C VAL A 770 -6.17 27.78 -24.59
N ARG A 771 -4.84 27.94 -24.57
CA ARG A 771 -4.10 28.49 -25.73
C ARG A 771 -4.28 27.65 -27.00
N GLU A 772 -4.32 26.32 -26.87
CA GLU A 772 -4.59 25.40 -27.98
C GLU A 772 -6.05 25.47 -28.51
N GLN A 773 -7.02 25.86 -27.68
CA GLN A 773 -8.42 26.10 -28.09
C GLN A 773 -8.66 27.51 -28.65
N SER A 774 -7.93 28.52 -28.17
CA SER A 774 -8.02 29.90 -28.63
C SER A 774 -7.15 30.19 -29.88
N ALA A 775 -6.20 29.32 -30.21
CA ALA A 775 -5.39 29.45 -31.42
C ALA A 775 -6.25 29.30 -32.69
N PRO A 776 -6.25 30.28 -33.62
CA PRO A 776 -6.97 30.15 -34.88
C PRO A 776 -6.35 29.04 -35.74
N ALA A 777 -7.17 28.33 -36.51
CA ALA A 777 -6.74 27.22 -37.38
C ALA A 777 -5.96 27.67 -38.65
N SER A 778 -5.34 28.85 -38.61
CA SER A 778 -4.38 29.36 -39.59
C SER A 778 -2.97 28.93 -39.16
N GLY A 779 -2.42 27.93 -39.85
CA GLY A 779 -1.18 27.28 -39.42
C GLY A 779 0.11 28.06 -39.73
N GLU A 780 0.56 28.89 -38.78
CA GLU A 780 1.95 29.32 -38.67
C GLU A 780 2.49 28.91 -37.29
N THR A 781 3.40 27.93 -37.28
CA THR A 781 4.02 27.43 -36.04
C THR A 781 5.29 28.21 -35.72
N GLU A 782 5.15 29.34 -35.05
CA GLU A 782 6.30 29.98 -34.39
C GLU A 782 6.71 29.18 -33.14
N ASN A 783 7.95 28.71 -33.11
CA ASN A 783 8.54 28.06 -31.93
C ASN A 783 8.94 29.10 -30.89
N VAL A 784 8.00 29.48 -30.01
CA VAL A 784 8.27 30.30 -28.83
C VAL A 784 8.27 29.39 -27.58
N ASP A 785 9.37 28.65 -27.41
CA ASP A 785 9.60 27.75 -26.27
C ASP A 785 10.58 28.37 -25.25
N THR A 786 10.54 29.71 -25.13
CA THR A 786 11.45 30.54 -24.32
C THR A 786 10.69 31.66 -23.61
N ASP A 787 9.97 31.32 -22.54
CA ASP A 787 9.52 32.28 -21.49
C ASP A 787 8.97 31.55 -20.23
N LEU A 788 9.65 30.48 -19.80
CA LEU A 788 9.29 29.70 -18.61
C LEU A 788 10.53 29.12 -17.90
N ASP A 789 11.08 29.85 -16.92
CA ASP A 789 11.61 29.34 -15.63
C ASP A 789 12.33 30.48 -14.87
N ASP A 790 11.69 31.04 -13.82
CA ASP A 790 12.31 32.05 -12.93
C ASP A 790 11.66 32.08 -11.51
N ASP A 791 11.05 30.97 -11.06
CA ASP A 791 10.28 30.89 -9.78
C ASP A 791 10.53 29.56 -9.00
N ASP A 792 11.56 28.79 -9.40
CA ASP A 792 11.96 27.49 -8.83
C ASP A 792 13.42 27.50 -8.29
N GLU A 793 13.93 28.65 -7.82
CA GLU A 793 15.29 28.80 -7.24
C GLU A 793 15.52 27.97 -5.94
N GLU A 794 14.47 27.59 -5.22
CA GLU A 794 14.55 27.06 -3.84
C GLU A 794 15.03 25.59 -3.74
N TYR A 795 15.84 25.05 -4.68
CA TYR A 795 16.52 23.74 -4.49
C TYR A 795 17.83 23.47 -5.27
N GLN A 796 18.70 24.45 -5.53
CA GLN A 796 20.04 24.17 -6.10
C GLN A 796 21.07 23.67 -5.06
N TYR A 797 21.27 22.34 -5.03
CA TYR A 797 22.30 21.68 -4.23
C TYR A 797 23.71 21.95 -4.80
N ARG A 798 24.59 22.64 -4.04
CA ARG A 798 25.91 23.12 -4.50
C ARG A 798 26.76 22.02 -5.18
N PRO A 799 27.05 22.13 -6.50
CA PRO A 799 28.05 21.29 -7.15
C PRO A 799 29.46 21.84 -6.88
N ALA A 800 30.40 20.99 -6.46
CA ALA A 800 31.78 21.41 -6.25
C ALA A 800 32.46 21.85 -7.57
N THR A 801 33.30 22.89 -7.50
CA THR A 801 33.89 23.57 -8.67
C THR A 801 34.84 22.66 -9.47
N ARG A 802 34.36 22.14 -10.61
CA ARG A 802 35.18 21.33 -11.52
C ARG A 802 36.05 22.25 -12.39
N SER A 803 37.36 22.23 -12.17
CA SER A 803 38.31 23.12 -12.83
C SER A 803 38.40 22.89 -14.36
N LYS A 804 38.49 23.98 -15.12
CA LYS A 804 38.62 23.95 -16.59
C LYS A 804 39.99 23.37 -16.99
N ARG A 805 40.03 22.15 -17.55
CA ARG A 805 41.25 21.61 -18.18
C ARG A 805 41.40 22.20 -19.59
N ARG A 806 42.52 22.89 -19.81
CA ARG A 806 42.84 23.64 -21.04
C ARG A 806 43.10 22.69 -22.22
N LYS A 807 42.67 23.08 -23.43
CA LYS A 807 42.89 22.38 -24.70
C LYS A 807 44.15 22.92 -25.38
N THR A 808 45.08 22.03 -25.72
CA THR A 808 46.27 22.32 -26.56
C THR A 808 46.48 21.17 -27.55
N MET A 809 47.23 21.41 -28.62
CA MET A 809 47.17 20.65 -29.87
C MET A 809 48.25 19.55 -30.01
N ASN A 810 48.13 18.76 -31.07
CA ASN A 810 49.06 17.71 -31.48
C ASN A 810 50.49 18.23 -31.71
N SER A 811 51.46 17.36 -31.45
CA SER A 811 52.65 17.18 -32.30
C SER A 811 52.96 15.68 -32.39
N ALA A 812 53.66 15.25 -33.43
CA ALA A 812 53.97 13.84 -33.68
C ALA A 812 55.48 13.58 -33.61
N SER A 813 55.84 12.41 -33.08
CA SER A 813 57.12 11.71 -33.23
C SER A 813 56.96 10.27 -32.78
#